data_AF-A0A7X5U1A8-F1
#
_entry.id   AF-A0A7X5U1A8-F1
#
_cell.length_a   1.000
_cell.length_b   1.000
_cell.length_c   1.000
_cell.angle_alpha   90.00
_cell.angle_beta   90.00
_cell.angle_gamma   90.00
#
_symmetry.space_group_name_H-M   'P 1'
#
loop_
_entity.id
_entity.type
_entity.pdbx_description
1 polymer ?
#
loop_
_entity_poly.entity_id
_entity_poly.type
_entity_poly.pdbx_seq_one_letter_code
_entity_poly.pdbx_strand_id
1 'polypeptide(L)'
;MHPSALRDSAVRFIVDSDPGRLRLRSAAATTLSLVLAIVALLTFTRYTHQPVTVAMLGAIVAMQSSAAVKDKQQHDRVITTLLLPVPAVGAVALAAGLAPFDWVADVGFIIVLFIAVWVRRFGPRGNALGMVSFMSYFFALFIHATPTQIPILAAAVGVGVCATLFVRVVILPDRPRAEVIHLVRALRGVSITVLDAVTKDRKKHDLSAVRRRLDRLGETGLMIDDWLDRHDAAATLSVTSDELALRVFDAQISVEQLAGLLWGLDAAGEWTGGLVDAVIALRMCLQDHPTQEELRAARKSAAAAADRADVSAASGIATVVAYRAVQAHLAIHHITTNALGVSPGPQSTPEPEAVDEDEDTGLDPSTKAAIQVAVATSAATVLGELISPDRWYWAVLTAFLVFTGVSTRGEILTRAGHRIVGTIAGVVAGVVLATLIGHNQPVQILVLVVCVFCAFYLVTVAYAWLTFFVTVVLAMLYGLLGNFSIQVLELRIAETAAGGAVGIASAYFVFTTGTRATFVEKAGDYFDRLTEVIDAGIASVLAPGGETDLVAETRSLDNALQEVVKAGKPLQFGPAVRSRRGAQRLVRGLRAGNRSAHALARAGVNAARADPATAPSESTAIALRRAADHVCDTVAGVTRMIAAGDAGAQDKAATNVIAEVMATSGIPPGPVRAAVRALNNLDRTLTEVTSRV
;
A
#
# COMPACT_ATOMS: atom_id res chain seq x y z
N MET A 1 -3.99 23.39 -30.06
CA MET A 1 -3.86 22.21 -29.18
C MET A 1 -5.24 21.57 -29.05
N HIS A 2 -5.45 20.40 -29.64
CA HIS A 2 -6.77 19.76 -29.67
C HIS A 2 -7.21 19.30 -28.27
N PRO A 3 -8.47 19.55 -27.85
CA PRO A 3 -8.99 19.12 -26.55
C PRO A 3 -8.98 17.60 -26.33
N SER A 4 -8.90 16.81 -27.41
CA SER A 4 -8.73 15.35 -27.35
C SER A 4 -7.35 14.94 -26.81
N ALA A 5 -6.27 15.63 -27.16
CA ALA A 5 -4.92 15.29 -26.73
C ALA A 5 -4.67 15.57 -25.23
N LEU A 6 -5.32 16.63 -24.70
CA LEU A 6 -5.31 16.95 -23.27
C LEU A 6 -6.13 15.95 -22.46
N ARG A 7 -7.29 15.54 -22.98
CA ARG A 7 -8.12 14.50 -22.36
C ARG A 7 -7.39 13.15 -22.33
N ASP A 8 -6.74 12.75 -23.41
CA ASP A 8 -5.98 11.49 -23.45
C ASP A 8 -4.73 11.52 -22.58
N SER A 9 -4.12 12.70 -22.38
CA SER A 9 -2.99 12.86 -21.46
C SER A 9 -3.43 12.88 -20.00
N ALA A 10 -4.56 13.52 -19.69
CA ALA A 10 -5.13 13.55 -18.34
C ALA A 10 -5.67 12.17 -17.93
N VAL A 11 -6.34 11.46 -18.85
CA VAL A 11 -6.79 10.08 -18.62
C VAL A 11 -5.59 9.16 -18.45
N ARG A 12 -4.54 9.28 -19.27
CA ARG A 12 -3.29 8.54 -19.06
C ARG A 12 -2.62 8.88 -17.74
N PHE A 13 -2.57 10.15 -17.33
CA PHE A 13 -1.99 10.55 -16.05
C PHE A 13 -2.77 9.97 -14.85
N ILE A 14 -4.10 9.97 -14.91
CA ILE A 14 -4.96 9.39 -13.87
C ILE A 14 -4.81 7.86 -13.83
N VAL A 15 -4.77 7.20 -15.00
CA VAL A 15 -4.55 5.74 -15.10
C VAL A 15 -3.14 5.35 -14.64
N ASP A 16 -2.13 6.18 -14.93
CA ASP A 16 -0.75 5.97 -14.48
C ASP A 16 -0.55 6.26 -12.98
N SER A 17 -1.40 7.08 -12.36
CA SER A 17 -1.28 7.49 -10.96
C SER A 17 -2.14 6.67 -9.98
N ASP A 18 -3.21 6.03 -10.47
CA ASP A 18 -4.12 5.18 -9.70
C ASP A 18 -4.53 3.95 -10.53
N PRO A 19 -3.59 3.02 -10.80
CA PRO A 19 -3.92 1.74 -11.43
C PRO A 19 -5.03 1.06 -10.62
N GLY A 20 -6.12 0.65 -11.27
CA GLY A 20 -7.28 0.04 -10.61
C GLY A 20 -8.33 1.01 -10.05
N ARG A 21 -8.16 2.34 -10.14
CA ARG A 21 -9.13 3.37 -9.70
C ARG A 21 -9.57 3.26 -8.24
N LEU A 22 -8.74 2.65 -7.39
CA LEU A 22 -9.09 2.37 -5.99
C LEU A 22 -9.19 3.67 -5.19
N ARG A 23 -8.27 4.62 -5.41
CA ARG A 23 -8.30 5.93 -4.74
C ARG A 23 -9.49 6.76 -5.21
N LEU A 24 -9.75 6.76 -6.52
CA LEU A 24 -10.90 7.43 -7.11
C LEU A 24 -12.21 6.92 -6.51
N ARG A 25 -12.36 5.60 -6.39
CA ARG A 25 -13.57 4.97 -5.85
C ARG A 25 -13.74 5.26 -4.36
N SER A 26 -12.68 5.18 -3.57
CA SER A 26 -12.73 5.51 -2.15
C SER A 26 -13.14 6.97 -1.93
N ALA A 27 -12.51 7.91 -2.64
CA ALA A 27 -12.85 9.33 -2.55
C ALA A 27 -14.30 9.61 -2.99
N ALA A 28 -14.72 9.03 -4.13
CA ALA A 28 -16.09 9.17 -4.62
C ALA A 28 -17.13 8.60 -3.64
N ALA A 29 -16.85 7.44 -3.03
CA ALA A 29 -17.74 6.84 -2.04
C ALA A 29 -17.90 7.73 -0.80
N THR A 30 -16.82 8.30 -0.28
CA THR A 30 -16.87 9.20 0.88
C THR A 30 -17.59 10.50 0.56
N THR A 31 -17.29 11.14 -0.57
CA THR A 31 -17.97 12.37 -1.01
C THR A 31 -19.45 12.13 -1.25
N LEU A 32 -19.82 11.04 -1.93
CA LEU A 32 -21.22 10.75 -2.23
C LEU A 32 -22.01 10.38 -0.97
N SER A 33 -21.40 9.66 -0.02
CA SER A 33 -22.02 9.35 1.28
C SER A 33 -22.29 10.64 2.06
N LEU A 34 -21.33 11.57 2.07
CA LEU A 34 -21.49 12.88 2.71
C LEU A 34 -22.60 13.71 2.05
N VAL A 35 -22.58 13.84 0.73
CA VAL A 35 -23.58 14.64 -0.01
C VAL A 35 -24.99 14.06 0.19
N LEU A 36 -25.14 12.74 0.09
CA LEU A 36 -26.42 12.08 0.30
C LEU A 36 -26.92 12.26 1.74
N ALA A 37 -26.04 12.14 2.74
CA ALA A 37 -26.37 12.38 4.14
C ALA A 37 -26.79 13.84 4.37
N ILE A 38 -26.06 14.82 3.85
CA ILE A 38 -26.42 16.24 3.97
C ILE A 38 -27.79 16.52 3.34
N VAL A 39 -28.05 16.03 2.13
CA VAL A 39 -29.36 16.23 1.46
C VAL A 39 -30.50 15.61 2.26
N ALA A 40 -30.32 14.37 2.73
CA ALA A 40 -31.31 13.68 3.53
C ALA A 40 -31.56 14.40 4.88
N LEU A 41 -30.50 14.80 5.57
CA LEU A 41 -30.58 15.46 6.86
C LEU A 41 -31.14 16.88 6.76
N LEU A 42 -30.78 17.66 5.75
CA LEU A 42 -31.36 19.00 5.55
C LEU A 42 -32.86 18.92 5.24
N THR A 43 -33.28 17.88 4.51
CA THR A 43 -34.71 17.63 4.25
C THR A 43 -35.41 17.24 5.54
N PHE A 44 -34.79 16.36 6.34
CA PHE A 44 -35.30 15.95 7.64
C PHE A 44 -35.40 17.11 8.63
N THR A 45 -34.38 17.97 8.76
CA THR A 45 -34.39 19.13 9.66
C THR A 45 -35.42 20.17 9.24
N ARG A 46 -35.65 20.36 7.93
CA ARG A 46 -36.72 21.23 7.43
C ARG A 46 -38.10 20.72 7.82
N TYR A 47 -38.32 19.41 7.76
CA TYR A 47 -39.60 18.80 8.12
C TYR A 47 -39.85 18.77 9.63
N THR A 48 -38.79 18.54 10.42
CA THR A 48 -38.88 18.42 11.89
C THR A 48 -38.63 19.72 12.64
N HIS A 49 -38.38 20.83 11.92
CA HIS A 49 -38.01 22.14 12.47
C HIS A 49 -36.82 22.10 13.44
N GLN A 50 -35.88 21.17 13.21
CA GLN A 50 -34.67 21.00 14.01
C GLN A 50 -33.52 21.88 13.50
N PRO A 51 -32.57 22.27 14.37
CA PRO A 51 -31.44 23.10 13.96
C PRO A 51 -30.51 22.35 13.00
N VAL A 52 -29.83 23.10 12.13
CA VAL A 52 -28.88 22.57 11.14
C VAL A 52 -27.70 21.86 11.79
N THR A 53 -27.41 22.14 13.07
CA THR A 53 -26.37 21.46 13.87
C THR A 53 -26.59 19.95 13.95
N VAL A 54 -27.85 19.48 13.95
CA VAL A 54 -28.19 18.04 13.91
C VAL A 54 -27.74 17.41 12.60
N ALA A 55 -27.89 18.13 11.49
CA ALA A 55 -27.44 17.66 10.17
C ALA A 55 -25.91 17.56 10.08
N MET A 56 -25.18 18.39 10.82
CA MET A 56 -23.71 18.32 10.85
C MET A 56 -23.23 16.99 11.43
N LEU A 57 -23.77 16.55 12.57
CA LEU A 57 -23.37 15.29 13.20
C LEU A 57 -23.56 14.11 12.25
N GLY A 58 -24.74 13.98 11.63
CA GLY A 58 -25.01 12.87 10.71
C GLY A 58 -24.15 12.92 9.44
N ALA A 59 -23.84 14.12 8.93
CA ALA A 59 -22.93 14.30 7.80
C ALA A 59 -21.49 13.84 8.12
N ILE A 60 -20.99 14.16 9.31
CA ILE A 60 -19.68 13.71 9.77
C ILE A 60 -19.65 12.21 10.02
N VAL A 61 -20.69 11.65 10.62
CA VAL A 61 -20.80 10.20 10.80
C VAL A 61 -20.80 9.48 9.44
N ALA A 62 -21.49 10.00 8.42
CA ALA A 62 -21.46 9.44 7.08
C ALA A 62 -20.04 9.48 6.47
N MET A 63 -19.37 10.62 6.57
CA MET A 63 -18.00 10.79 6.11
C MET A 63 -17.03 9.83 6.80
N GLN A 64 -17.10 9.75 8.14
CA GLN A 64 -16.23 8.90 8.95
C GLN A 64 -16.54 7.41 8.77
N SER A 65 -17.81 7.03 8.66
CA SER A 65 -18.23 5.66 8.35
C SER A 65 -17.67 5.19 7.00
N SER A 66 -17.68 6.06 6.00
CA SER A 66 -17.13 5.76 4.68
C SER A 66 -15.60 5.64 4.71
N ALA A 67 -14.91 6.55 5.42
CA ALA A 67 -13.44 6.63 5.43
C ALA A 67 -12.74 5.69 6.42
N ALA A 68 -13.35 5.40 7.57
CA ALA A 68 -12.74 4.62 8.64
C ALA A 68 -12.96 3.10 8.50
N VAL A 69 -14.07 2.68 7.87
CA VAL A 69 -14.36 1.26 7.64
C VAL A 69 -13.51 0.73 6.48
N LYS A 70 -12.47 -0.01 6.83
CA LYS A 70 -11.45 -0.54 5.91
C LYS A 70 -11.32 -2.07 5.97
N ASP A 71 -12.37 -2.77 6.38
CA ASP A 71 -12.37 -4.24 6.37
C ASP A 71 -12.01 -4.79 4.99
N LYS A 72 -11.38 -5.97 4.95
CA LYS A 72 -10.94 -6.59 3.70
C LYS A 72 -12.13 -6.96 2.81
N GLN A 73 -13.15 -7.58 3.39
CA GLN A 73 -14.32 -8.10 2.68
C GLN A 73 -15.53 -7.16 2.72
N GLN A 74 -16.37 -7.19 1.67
CA GLN A 74 -17.58 -6.37 1.61
C GLN A 74 -18.59 -6.69 2.71
N HIS A 75 -18.80 -7.98 3.01
CA HIS A 75 -19.70 -8.42 4.08
C HIS A 75 -19.29 -7.82 5.43
N ASP A 76 -18.00 -7.91 5.76
CA ASP A 76 -17.43 -7.35 6.97
C ASP A 76 -17.56 -5.83 7.02
N ARG A 77 -17.33 -5.14 5.90
CA ARG A 77 -17.57 -3.69 5.81
C ARG A 77 -19.02 -3.32 6.10
N VAL A 78 -19.99 -4.13 5.68
CA VAL A 78 -21.41 -3.89 5.96
C VAL A 78 -21.70 -4.11 7.44
N ILE A 79 -21.22 -5.22 8.02
CA ILE A 79 -21.35 -5.50 9.46
C ILE A 79 -20.75 -4.36 10.29
N THR A 80 -19.50 -3.97 10.02
CA THR A 80 -18.83 -2.89 10.75
C THR A 80 -19.63 -1.59 10.65
N THR A 81 -20.12 -1.23 9.47
CA THR A 81 -20.96 -0.04 9.29
C THR A 81 -22.29 -0.13 10.04
N LEU A 82 -22.91 -1.31 10.12
CA LEU A 82 -24.13 -1.53 10.92
C LEU A 82 -23.87 -1.47 12.43
N LEU A 83 -22.64 -1.75 12.88
CA LEU A 83 -22.24 -1.64 14.28
C LEU A 83 -21.93 -0.20 14.70
N LEU A 84 -21.54 0.69 13.77
CA LEU A 84 -21.16 2.08 14.06
C LEU A 84 -22.18 2.93 14.85
N PRO A 85 -23.51 2.80 14.65
CA PRO A 85 -24.49 3.56 15.43
C PRO A 85 -24.36 3.35 16.94
N VAL A 86 -23.99 2.16 17.39
CA VAL A 86 -23.92 1.82 18.82
C VAL A 86 -22.88 2.68 19.56
N PRO A 87 -21.59 2.67 19.19
CA PRO A 87 -20.60 3.52 19.84
C PRO A 87 -20.78 5.00 19.53
N ALA A 88 -21.37 5.36 18.38
CA ALA A 88 -21.66 6.76 18.05
C ALA A 88 -22.73 7.35 18.98
N VAL A 89 -23.88 6.67 19.12
CA VAL A 89 -24.96 7.10 20.01
C VAL A 89 -24.55 6.99 21.46
N GLY A 90 -23.82 5.95 21.85
CA GLY A 90 -23.26 5.82 23.20
C GLY A 90 -22.33 6.97 23.56
N ALA A 91 -21.45 7.38 22.64
CA ALA A 91 -20.58 8.54 22.82
C ALA A 91 -21.35 9.86 22.94
N VAL A 92 -22.38 10.06 22.10
CA VAL A 92 -23.24 11.25 22.17
C VAL A 92 -24.01 11.29 23.49
N ALA A 93 -24.58 10.16 23.92
CA ALA A 93 -25.32 10.08 25.17
C ALA A 93 -24.44 10.34 26.39
N LEU A 94 -23.21 9.79 26.39
CA LEU A 94 -22.24 10.04 27.44
C LEU A 94 -21.84 11.52 27.49
N ALA A 95 -21.49 12.12 26.35
CA ALA A 95 -21.15 13.54 26.26
C ALA A 95 -22.31 14.43 26.73
N ALA A 96 -23.54 14.16 26.28
CA ALA A 96 -24.72 14.93 26.66
C ALA A 96 -25.08 14.78 28.15
N GLY A 97 -24.85 13.60 28.73
CA GLY A 97 -25.04 13.36 30.16
C GLY A 97 -23.98 14.04 31.04
N LEU A 98 -22.74 14.16 30.53
CA LEU A 98 -21.63 14.82 31.22
C LEU A 98 -21.58 16.34 30.97
N ALA A 99 -22.32 16.86 29.97
CA ALA A 99 -22.36 18.27 29.62
C ALA A 99 -22.66 19.25 30.79
N PRO A 100 -23.45 18.90 31.83
CA PRO A 100 -23.63 19.79 32.99
C PRO A 100 -22.39 19.96 33.88
N PHE A 101 -21.37 19.11 33.70
CA PHE A 101 -20.17 19.06 34.52
C PHE A 101 -18.93 19.24 33.63
N ASP A 102 -18.63 20.49 33.25
CA ASP A 102 -17.61 20.84 32.25
C ASP A 102 -16.29 20.04 32.39
N TRP A 103 -15.68 20.04 33.58
CA TRP A 103 -14.42 19.30 33.82
C TRP A 103 -14.56 17.76 33.74
N VAL A 104 -15.73 17.22 34.10
CA VAL A 104 -16.00 15.77 34.01
C VAL A 104 -16.21 15.36 32.56
N ALA A 105 -16.80 16.25 31.74
CA ALA A 105 -16.97 16.03 30.31
C ALA A 105 -15.62 15.89 29.58
N ASP A 106 -14.60 16.65 29.99
CA ASP A 106 -13.24 16.55 29.44
C ASP A 106 -12.51 15.29 29.90
N VAL A 107 -12.67 14.89 31.16
CA VAL A 107 -12.15 13.60 31.64
C VAL A 107 -12.82 12.43 30.90
N GLY A 108 -14.14 12.51 30.71
CA GLY A 108 -14.91 11.56 29.92
C GLY A 108 -14.41 11.48 28.46
N PHE A 109 -14.06 12.63 27.88
CA PHE A 109 -13.49 12.69 26.53
C PHE A 109 -12.16 11.95 26.44
N ILE A 110 -11.27 12.15 27.40
CA ILE A 110 -9.97 11.45 27.47
C ILE A 110 -10.17 9.93 27.63
N ILE A 111 -11.13 9.50 28.44
CA ILE A 111 -11.46 8.07 28.62
C ILE A 111 -11.99 7.46 27.31
N VAL A 112 -12.94 8.12 26.64
CA VAL A 112 -13.47 7.66 25.34
C VAL A 112 -12.36 7.60 24.31
N LEU A 113 -11.46 8.58 24.29
CA LEU A 113 -10.31 8.59 23.41
C LEU A 113 -9.32 7.45 23.71
N PHE A 114 -9.03 7.19 24.98
CA PHE A 114 -8.20 6.04 25.37
C PHE A 114 -8.82 4.73 24.88
N ILE A 115 -10.11 4.52 25.13
CA ILE A 115 -10.85 3.33 24.68
C ILE A 115 -10.82 3.26 23.14
N ALA A 116 -11.07 4.37 22.45
CA ALA A 116 -11.08 4.44 20.99
C ALA A 116 -9.73 4.07 20.35
N VAL A 117 -8.61 4.38 21.00
CA VAL A 117 -7.28 3.97 20.56
C VAL A 117 -7.01 2.52 20.95
N TRP A 118 -7.37 2.11 22.17
CA TRP A 118 -7.13 0.76 22.66
C TRP A 118 -7.87 -0.31 21.84
N VAL A 119 -9.11 -0.05 21.43
CA VAL A 119 -9.87 -0.99 20.59
C VAL A 119 -9.28 -1.18 19.19
N ARG A 120 -8.34 -0.33 18.74
CA ARG A 120 -7.65 -0.51 17.44
C ARG A 120 -6.89 -1.82 17.35
N ARG A 121 -6.56 -2.45 18.49
CA ARG A 121 -5.93 -3.78 18.53
C ARG A 121 -6.79 -4.87 17.89
N PHE A 122 -8.12 -4.71 17.89
CA PHE A 122 -9.06 -5.63 17.23
C PHE A 122 -9.17 -5.40 15.71
N GLY A 123 -8.09 -4.95 15.08
CA GLY A 123 -7.99 -4.75 13.64
C GLY A 123 -8.81 -3.57 13.08
N PRO A 124 -9.15 -3.60 11.77
CA PRO A 124 -9.83 -2.52 11.07
C PRO A 124 -11.19 -2.14 11.68
N ARG A 125 -11.93 -3.13 12.19
CA ARG A 125 -13.23 -2.92 12.85
C ARG A 125 -13.11 -2.06 14.10
N GLY A 126 -12.18 -2.43 14.97
CA GLY A 126 -11.89 -1.69 16.19
C GLY A 126 -11.48 -0.25 15.89
N ASN A 127 -10.63 -0.05 14.88
CA ASN A 127 -10.25 1.30 14.44
C ASN A 127 -11.44 2.13 13.95
N ALA A 128 -12.35 1.54 13.16
CA ALA A 128 -13.54 2.24 12.69
C ALA A 128 -14.49 2.62 13.85
N LEU A 129 -14.79 1.67 14.73
CA LEU A 129 -15.66 1.89 15.89
C LEU A 129 -15.09 2.97 16.83
N GLY A 130 -13.79 2.88 17.14
CA GLY A 130 -13.10 3.87 17.97
C GLY A 130 -13.09 5.26 17.34
N MET A 131 -12.74 5.37 16.05
CA MET A 131 -12.69 6.65 15.35
C MET A 131 -14.06 7.35 15.27
N VAL A 132 -15.14 6.58 15.06
CA VAL A 132 -16.51 7.11 15.05
C VAL A 132 -16.95 7.50 16.45
N SER A 133 -16.67 6.70 17.48
CA SER A 133 -16.97 7.02 18.87
C SER A 133 -16.33 8.34 19.31
N PHE A 134 -15.02 8.49 19.06
CA PHE A 134 -14.27 9.71 19.35
C PHE A 134 -14.87 10.93 18.65
N MET A 135 -15.15 10.82 17.34
CA MET A 135 -15.71 11.94 16.57
C MET A 135 -17.12 12.30 17.05
N SER A 136 -17.95 11.31 17.35
CA SER A 136 -19.30 11.53 17.87
C SER A 136 -19.29 12.21 19.24
N TYR A 137 -18.40 11.81 20.15
CA TYR A 137 -18.24 12.48 21.45
C TYR A 137 -17.78 13.93 21.28
N PHE A 138 -16.72 14.13 20.49
CA PHE A 138 -16.18 15.45 20.18
C PHE A 138 -17.24 16.40 19.61
N PHE A 139 -18.05 15.92 18.66
CA PHE A 139 -19.12 16.73 18.07
C PHE A 139 -20.24 17.03 19.06
N ALA A 140 -20.57 16.10 19.95
CA ALA A 140 -21.55 16.33 21.00
C ALA A 140 -21.10 17.42 21.98
N LEU A 141 -19.81 17.45 22.36
CA LEU A 141 -19.23 18.56 23.13
C LEU A 141 -19.29 19.88 22.34
N PHE A 142 -18.88 19.87 21.08
CA PHE A 142 -18.85 21.07 20.23
C PHE A 142 -20.23 21.74 20.10
N ILE A 143 -21.30 20.96 19.97
CA ILE A 143 -22.67 21.50 19.87
C ILE A 143 -23.34 21.72 21.23
N HIS A 144 -22.64 21.45 22.34
CA HIS A 144 -23.20 21.48 23.70
C HIS A 144 -24.49 20.65 23.80
N ALA A 145 -24.43 19.39 23.34
CA ALA A 145 -25.59 18.51 23.25
C ALA A 145 -26.23 18.30 24.63
N THR A 146 -27.56 18.43 24.70
CA THR A 146 -28.32 18.16 25.93
C THR A 146 -28.93 16.76 25.91
N PRO A 147 -29.24 16.16 27.08
CA PRO A 147 -29.84 14.82 27.13
C PRO A 147 -31.16 14.69 26.36
N THR A 148 -31.92 15.79 26.23
CA THR A 148 -33.17 15.82 25.45
C THR A 148 -32.94 15.72 23.95
N GLN A 149 -31.76 16.05 23.45
CA GLN A 149 -31.39 15.96 22.04
C GLN A 149 -30.88 14.57 21.63
N ILE A 150 -30.64 13.66 22.57
CA ILE A 150 -30.12 12.31 22.26
C ILE A 150 -30.95 11.58 21.18
N PRO A 151 -32.31 11.56 21.23
CA PRO A 151 -33.10 10.85 20.22
C PRO A 151 -32.93 11.44 18.81
N ILE A 152 -32.88 12.78 18.69
CA ILE A 152 -32.75 13.43 17.39
C ILE A 152 -31.34 13.25 16.81
N LEU A 153 -30.32 13.29 17.68
CA LEU A 153 -28.93 13.04 17.28
C LEU A 153 -28.73 11.56 16.89
N ALA A 154 -29.38 10.62 17.57
CA ALA A 154 -29.39 9.21 17.20
C ALA A 154 -30.04 8.97 15.83
N ALA A 155 -31.16 9.66 15.54
CA ALA A 155 -31.76 9.63 14.21
C ALA A 155 -30.78 10.16 13.13
N ALA A 156 -30.06 11.25 13.43
CA ALA A 156 -29.08 11.82 12.50
C ALA A 156 -27.90 10.86 12.23
N VAL A 157 -27.39 10.19 13.26
CA VAL A 157 -26.39 9.11 13.15
C VAL A 157 -26.93 8.00 12.25
N GLY A 158 -28.17 7.55 12.48
CA GLY A 158 -28.83 6.53 11.67
C GLY A 158 -28.92 6.91 10.20
N VAL A 159 -29.36 8.13 9.88
CA VAL A 159 -29.42 8.63 8.49
C VAL A 159 -28.03 8.66 7.85
N GLY A 160 -27.00 9.10 8.57
CA GLY A 160 -25.62 9.11 8.06
C GLY A 160 -25.08 7.71 7.75
N VAL A 161 -25.36 6.73 8.62
CA VAL A 161 -24.99 5.32 8.41
C VAL A 161 -25.78 4.72 7.25
N CYS A 162 -27.09 4.95 7.16
CA CYS A 162 -27.93 4.50 6.05
C CYS A 162 -27.47 5.08 4.71
N ALA A 163 -27.13 6.37 4.65
CA ALA A 163 -26.57 7.00 3.44
C ALA A 163 -25.27 6.30 3.02
N THR A 164 -24.38 6.01 3.97
CA THR A 164 -23.11 5.31 3.69
C THR A 164 -23.35 3.88 3.19
N LEU A 165 -24.28 3.14 3.82
CA LEU A 165 -24.67 1.80 3.37
C LEU A 165 -25.27 1.83 1.97
N PHE A 166 -26.14 2.80 1.69
CA PHE A 166 -26.75 2.96 0.37
C PHE A 166 -25.69 3.23 -0.71
N VAL A 167 -24.74 4.14 -0.46
CA VAL A 167 -23.63 4.37 -1.38
C VAL A 167 -22.80 3.11 -1.57
N ARG A 168 -22.48 2.39 -0.49
CA ARG A 168 -21.60 1.21 -0.54
C ARG A 168 -22.25 -0.02 -1.18
N VAL A 169 -23.54 -0.24 -0.99
CA VAL A 169 -24.27 -1.43 -1.46
C VAL A 169 -24.94 -1.18 -2.80
N VAL A 170 -25.49 0.02 -3.04
CA VAL A 170 -26.32 0.31 -4.22
C VAL A 170 -25.56 1.12 -5.27
N ILE A 171 -24.89 2.22 -4.89
CA ILE A 171 -24.28 3.13 -5.88
C ILE A 171 -22.91 2.66 -6.35
N LEU A 172 -22.05 2.26 -5.42
CA LEU A 172 -20.67 1.82 -5.67
C LEU A 172 -20.42 0.41 -5.08
N PRO A 173 -21.22 -0.61 -5.48
CA PRO A 173 -21.06 -1.97 -5.00
C PRO A 173 -19.67 -2.52 -5.29
N ASP A 174 -19.14 -3.33 -4.36
CA ASP A 174 -17.90 -4.05 -4.63
C ASP A 174 -18.13 -5.12 -5.68
N ARG A 175 -17.29 -5.09 -6.71
CA ARG A 175 -17.35 -6.01 -7.84
C ARG A 175 -15.98 -6.66 -7.95
N PRO A 176 -15.65 -7.64 -7.09
CA PRO A 176 -14.32 -8.24 -7.03
C PRO A 176 -13.90 -8.79 -8.39
N ARG A 177 -14.85 -9.35 -9.13
CA ARG A 177 -14.66 -9.84 -10.50
C ARG A 177 -14.24 -8.75 -11.49
N ALA A 178 -14.83 -7.56 -11.39
CA ALA A 178 -14.44 -6.44 -12.22
C ALA A 178 -13.05 -5.92 -11.82
N GLU A 179 -12.76 -5.85 -10.52
CA GLU A 179 -11.47 -5.38 -9.99
C GLU A 179 -10.31 -6.24 -10.51
N VAL A 180 -10.38 -7.57 -10.38
CA VAL A 180 -9.32 -8.48 -10.85
C VAL A 180 -9.14 -8.42 -12.38
N ILE A 181 -10.23 -8.28 -13.15
CA ILE A 181 -10.13 -8.10 -14.61
C ILE A 181 -9.40 -6.80 -14.95
N HIS A 182 -9.65 -5.70 -14.21
CA HIS A 182 -8.94 -4.44 -14.41
C HIS A 182 -7.47 -4.53 -14.02
N LEU A 183 -7.13 -5.21 -12.91
CA LEU A 183 -5.74 -5.40 -12.47
C LEU A 183 -4.94 -6.25 -13.47
N VAL A 184 -5.53 -7.34 -13.96
CA VAL A 184 -4.92 -8.19 -15.00
C VAL A 184 -4.75 -7.43 -16.32
N ARG A 185 -5.70 -6.57 -16.70
CA ARG A 185 -5.55 -5.67 -17.86
C ARG A 185 -4.42 -4.66 -17.64
N ALA A 186 -4.32 -4.09 -16.44
CA ALA A 186 -3.22 -3.18 -16.09
C ALA A 186 -1.87 -3.89 -16.20
N LEU A 187 -1.76 -5.14 -15.74
CA LEU A 187 -0.54 -5.96 -15.87
C LEU A 187 -0.13 -6.12 -17.35
N ARG A 188 -1.08 -6.43 -18.23
CA ARG A 188 -0.83 -6.50 -19.69
C ARG A 188 -0.41 -5.15 -20.26
N GLY A 189 -1.11 -4.08 -19.90
CA GLY A 189 -0.80 -2.72 -20.33
C GLY A 189 0.62 -2.30 -19.94
N VAL A 190 1.02 -2.53 -18.68
CA VAL A 190 2.38 -2.24 -18.19
C VAL A 190 3.41 -3.13 -18.91
N SER A 191 3.11 -4.40 -19.16
CA SER A 191 3.97 -5.31 -19.94
C SER A 191 4.26 -4.79 -21.36
N ILE A 192 3.26 -4.21 -22.03
CA ILE A 192 3.47 -3.53 -23.33
C ILE A 192 4.41 -2.34 -23.16
N THR A 193 4.24 -1.53 -22.11
CA THR A 193 5.12 -0.38 -21.90
C THR A 193 6.56 -0.80 -21.64
N VAL A 194 6.80 -1.90 -20.91
CA VAL A 194 8.14 -2.47 -20.69
C VAL A 194 8.73 -2.89 -22.04
N LEU A 195 7.97 -3.63 -22.85
CA LEU A 195 8.40 -4.08 -24.16
C LEU A 195 8.71 -2.90 -25.10
N ASP A 196 7.87 -1.87 -25.12
CA ASP A 196 8.10 -0.65 -25.89
C ASP A 196 9.40 0.07 -25.48
N ALA A 197 9.77 0.02 -24.20
CA ALA A 197 10.98 0.65 -23.69
C ALA A 197 12.25 0.02 -24.27
N VAL A 198 12.23 -1.30 -24.44
CA VAL A 198 13.38 -2.07 -24.94
C VAL A 198 13.35 -2.22 -26.47
N THR A 199 12.19 -2.12 -27.13
CA THR A 199 12.10 -2.31 -28.59
C THR A 199 12.07 -1.02 -29.41
N LYS A 200 11.39 0.05 -28.96
CA LYS A 200 11.21 1.29 -29.76
C LYS A 200 12.35 2.29 -29.58
N ASP A 201 12.88 2.40 -28.37
CA ASP A 201 13.93 3.36 -28.00
C ASP A 201 15.35 2.74 -27.98
N ARG A 202 15.62 1.75 -28.86
CA ARG A 202 16.92 1.02 -28.93
C ARG A 202 18.15 1.93 -29.07
N LYS A 203 17.98 3.17 -29.58
CA LYS A 203 19.09 4.13 -29.74
C LYS A 203 19.32 5.03 -28.51
N LYS A 204 18.34 5.20 -27.63
CA LYS A 204 18.39 6.17 -26.52
C LYS A 204 18.87 5.58 -25.18
N HIS A 205 18.99 4.26 -25.06
CA HIS A 205 19.55 3.53 -23.90
C HIS A 205 19.30 4.17 -22.52
N ASP A 206 18.06 4.57 -22.22
CA ASP A 206 17.71 5.08 -20.90
C ASP A 206 17.41 3.93 -19.94
N LEU A 207 18.44 3.45 -19.24
CA LEU A 207 18.33 2.41 -18.23
C LEU A 207 17.37 2.81 -17.09
N SER A 208 17.22 4.11 -16.81
CA SER A 208 16.32 4.58 -15.76
C SER A 208 14.86 4.43 -16.15
N ALA A 209 14.52 4.67 -17.42
CA ALA A 209 13.18 4.48 -17.95
C ALA A 209 12.76 3.00 -17.93
N VAL A 210 13.65 2.08 -18.32
CA VAL A 210 13.37 0.63 -18.27
C VAL A 210 13.15 0.16 -16.83
N ARG A 211 14.05 0.56 -15.90
CA ARG A 211 13.89 0.24 -14.46
C ARG A 211 12.55 0.74 -13.92
N ARG A 212 12.16 1.98 -14.24
CA ARG A 212 10.89 2.54 -13.77
C ARG A 212 9.66 1.77 -14.27
N ARG A 213 9.72 1.24 -15.50
CA ARG A 213 8.61 0.44 -16.06
C ARG A 213 8.58 -0.98 -15.49
N LEU A 214 9.75 -1.57 -15.19
CA LEU A 214 9.85 -2.85 -14.47
C LEU A 214 9.36 -2.72 -13.02
N ASP A 215 9.70 -1.62 -12.33
CA ASP A 215 9.18 -1.32 -10.99
C ASP A 215 7.64 -1.25 -11.01
N ARG A 216 7.06 -0.55 -12.01
CA ARG A 216 5.59 -0.50 -12.21
C ARG A 216 4.97 -1.87 -12.49
N LEU A 217 5.68 -2.76 -13.20
CA LEU A 217 5.21 -4.11 -13.48
C LEU A 217 5.09 -4.91 -12.19
N GLY A 218 6.12 -4.85 -11.33
CA GLY A 218 6.09 -5.46 -10.01
C GLY A 218 5.04 -4.86 -9.08
N GLU A 219 4.89 -3.52 -9.06
CA GLU A 219 3.81 -2.85 -8.32
C GLU A 219 2.42 -3.34 -8.75
N THR A 220 2.21 -3.59 -10.06
CA THR A 220 0.93 -4.09 -10.57
C THR A 220 0.69 -5.56 -10.18
N GLY A 221 1.74 -6.39 -10.15
CA GLY A 221 1.67 -7.77 -9.64
C GLY A 221 1.25 -7.79 -8.17
N LEU A 222 1.89 -6.96 -7.34
CA LEU A 222 1.56 -6.82 -5.91
C LEU A 222 0.12 -6.35 -5.66
N MET A 223 -0.45 -5.53 -6.55
CA MET A 223 -1.87 -5.15 -6.45
C MET A 223 -2.82 -6.33 -6.69
N ILE A 224 -2.41 -7.30 -7.52
CA ILE A 224 -3.17 -8.55 -7.72
C ILE A 224 -3.00 -9.44 -6.49
N ASP A 225 -1.82 -9.48 -5.88
CA ASP A 225 -1.59 -10.22 -4.63
C ASP A 225 -2.39 -9.63 -3.46
N ASP A 226 -2.45 -8.31 -3.32
CA ASP A 226 -3.33 -7.64 -2.33
C ASP A 226 -4.80 -7.96 -2.58
N TRP A 227 -5.20 -8.14 -3.85
CA TRP A 227 -6.54 -8.58 -4.18
C TRP A 227 -6.79 -10.03 -3.73
N LEU A 228 -5.81 -10.92 -3.94
CA LEU A 228 -5.83 -12.33 -3.49
C LEU A 228 -5.86 -12.46 -1.97
N ASP A 229 -5.26 -11.52 -1.24
CA ASP A 229 -5.34 -11.45 0.23
C ASP A 229 -6.72 -11.03 0.78
N ARG A 230 -7.55 -10.43 -0.08
CA ARG A 230 -8.88 -9.93 0.27
C ARG A 230 -10.00 -10.81 -0.25
N HIS A 231 -9.76 -11.56 -1.32
CA HIS A 231 -10.77 -12.30 -2.05
C HIS A 231 -10.28 -13.67 -2.47
N ASP A 232 -11.16 -14.65 -2.38
CA ASP A 232 -10.92 -15.98 -2.94
C ASP A 232 -11.11 -15.96 -4.47
N ALA A 233 -10.04 -16.31 -5.19
CA ALA A 233 -10.08 -16.44 -6.64
C ALA A 233 -11.00 -17.58 -7.07
N ALA A 234 -11.17 -18.64 -6.26
CA ALA A 234 -12.02 -19.78 -6.62
C ALA A 234 -13.48 -19.35 -6.70
N ALA A 235 -13.93 -18.54 -5.75
CA ALA A 235 -15.27 -17.95 -5.73
C ALA A 235 -15.54 -16.98 -6.90
N THR A 236 -14.51 -16.33 -7.44
CA THR A 236 -14.68 -15.21 -8.40
C THR A 236 -14.34 -15.59 -9.86
N LEU A 237 -13.26 -16.34 -10.05
CA LEU A 237 -12.66 -16.70 -11.33
C LEU A 237 -12.64 -18.21 -11.58
N SER A 238 -13.11 -19.03 -10.62
CA SER A 238 -13.09 -20.49 -10.72
C SER A 238 -11.68 -21.09 -10.85
N VAL A 239 -10.69 -20.41 -10.26
CA VAL A 239 -9.27 -20.81 -10.22
C VAL A 239 -8.77 -20.56 -8.80
N THR A 240 -7.90 -21.42 -8.27
CA THR A 240 -7.36 -21.23 -6.91
C THR A 240 -6.52 -19.95 -6.83
N SER A 241 -6.45 -19.36 -5.63
CA SER A 241 -5.63 -18.18 -5.38
C SER A 241 -4.16 -18.43 -5.74
N ASP A 242 -3.64 -19.62 -5.42
CA ASP A 242 -2.27 -20.02 -5.72
C ASP A 242 -2.02 -20.16 -7.21
N GLU A 243 -2.98 -20.72 -7.96
CA GLU A 243 -2.83 -20.82 -9.41
C GLU A 243 -2.85 -19.42 -10.04
N LEU A 244 -3.73 -18.51 -9.61
CA LEU A 244 -3.73 -17.14 -10.12
C LEU A 244 -2.42 -16.41 -9.79
N ALA A 245 -1.95 -16.49 -8.54
CA ALA A 245 -0.68 -15.91 -8.11
C ALA A 245 0.48 -16.43 -8.96
N LEU A 246 0.54 -17.75 -9.15
CA LEU A 246 1.56 -18.40 -9.98
C LEU A 246 1.53 -17.91 -11.43
N ARG A 247 0.34 -17.79 -12.06
CA ARG A 247 0.25 -17.30 -13.45
C ARG A 247 0.67 -15.83 -13.58
N VAL A 248 0.28 -15.00 -12.62
CA VAL A 248 0.65 -13.58 -12.57
C VAL A 248 2.16 -13.43 -12.40
N PHE A 249 2.73 -14.20 -11.48
CA PHE A 249 4.16 -14.27 -11.26
C PHE A 249 4.89 -14.70 -12.54
N ASP A 250 4.50 -15.82 -13.16
CA ASP A 250 5.09 -16.32 -14.41
C ASP A 250 5.06 -15.26 -15.53
N ALA A 251 3.97 -14.50 -15.64
CA ALA A 251 3.82 -13.44 -16.64
C ALA A 251 4.74 -12.25 -16.36
N GLN A 252 4.74 -11.72 -15.14
CA GLN A 252 5.62 -10.63 -14.72
C GLN A 252 7.09 -10.99 -14.97
N ILE A 253 7.47 -12.17 -14.51
CA ILE A 253 8.83 -12.69 -14.61
C ILE A 253 9.28 -12.88 -16.05
N SER A 254 8.43 -13.47 -16.90
CA SER A 254 8.80 -13.74 -18.29
C SER A 254 9.01 -12.43 -19.07
N VAL A 255 8.23 -11.39 -18.76
CA VAL A 255 8.38 -10.05 -19.34
C VAL A 255 9.65 -9.37 -18.83
N GLU A 256 9.97 -9.46 -17.54
CA GLU A 256 11.21 -8.90 -16.98
C GLU A 256 12.46 -9.56 -17.60
N GLN A 257 12.46 -10.90 -17.71
CA GLN A 257 13.55 -11.63 -18.36
C GLN A 257 13.71 -11.24 -19.81
N LEU A 258 12.59 -11.18 -20.56
CA LEU A 258 12.61 -10.79 -21.95
C LEU A 258 13.18 -9.38 -22.10
N ALA A 259 12.76 -8.44 -21.26
CA ALA A 259 13.27 -7.08 -21.28
C ALA A 259 14.79 -7.02 -21.02
N GLY A 260 15.28 -7.78 -20.04
CA GLY A 260 16.73 -7.88 -19.76
C GLY A 260 17.52 -8.48 -20.93
N LEU A 261 17.02 -9.53 -21.57
CA LEU A 261 17.66 -10.14 -22.73
C LEU A 261 17.64 -9.23 -23.95
N LEU A 262 16.49 -8.62 -24.26
CA LEU A 262 16.36 -7.67 -25.37
C LEU A 262 17.24 -6.44 -25.19
N TRP A 263 17.46 -6.00 -23.94
CA TRP A 263 18.39 -4.92 -23.61
C TRP A 263 19.86 -5.30 -23.81
N GLY A 264 20.23 -6.55 -23.50
CA GLY A 264 21.60 -7.05 -23.67
C GLY A 264 21.97 -7.35 -25.13
N LEU A 265 20.98 -7.51 -26.02
CA LEU A 265 21.21 -7.66 -27.45
C LEU A 265 21.64 -6.32 -28.06
N ASP A 266 22.74 -6.33 -28.81
CA ASP A 266 23.31 -5.14 -29.44
C ASP A 266 22.25 -4.33 -30.21
N ALA A 267 22.19 -3.03 -29.96
CA ALA A 267 21.27 -2.12 -30.63
C ALA A 267 21.57 -1.97 -32.13
N ALA A 268 22.80 -2.27 -32.56
CA ALA A 268 23.21 -2.26 -33.96
C ALA A 268 22.93 -3.59 -34.70
N GLY A 269 22.67 -4.68 -33.97
CA GLY A 269 22.38 -6.00 -34.54
C GLY A 269 20.92 -6.18 -34.97
N GLU A 270 20.73 -6.73 -36.17
CA GLU A 270 19.41 -7.18 -36.65
C GLU A 270 18.94 -8.38 -35.82
N TRP A 271 17.66 -8.35 -35.42
CA TRP A 271 17.04 -9.49 -34.76
C TRP A 271 16.77 -10.59 -35.76
N THR A 272 17.03 -11.84 -35.37
CA THR A 272 16.61 -13.01 -36.13
C THR A 272 15.10 -12.98 -36.36
N GLY A 273 14.62 -13.42 -37.54
CA GLY A 273 13.18 -13.43 -37.86
C GLY A 273 12.33 -14.12 -36.80
N GLY A 274 12.80 -15.23 -36.22
CA GLY A 274 12.09 -15.92 -35.12
C GLY A 274 11.90 -15.08 -33.86
N LEU A 275 12.88 -14.24 -33.49
CA LEU A 275 12.75 -13.32 -32.35
C LEU A 275 11.72 -12.22 -32.65
N VAL A 276 11.72 -11.69 -33.88
CA VAL A 276 10.73 -10.69 -34.32
C VAL A 276 9.33 -11.30 -34.26
N ASP A 277 9.14 -12.51 -34.80
CA ASP A 277 7.86 -13.21 -34.80
C ASP A 277 7.35 -13.48 -33.38
N ALA A 278 8.23 -13.92 -32.46
CA ALA A 278 7.86 -14.16 -31.08
C ALA A 278 7.50 -12.87 -30.31
N VAL A 279 8.20 -11.77 -30.57
CA VAL A 279 7.88 -10.44 -29.99
C VAL A 279 6.56 -9.89 -30.55
N ILE A 280 6.29 -10.08 -31.84
CA ILE A 280 4.99 -9.72 -32.45
C ILE A 280 3.86 -10.55 -31.84
N ALA A 281 4.05 -11.86 -31.69
CA ALA A 281 3.09 -12.74 -31.04
C ALA A 281 2.81 -12.31 -29.59
N LEU A 282 3.84 -11.95 -28.82
CA LEU A 282 3.67 -11.41 -27.47
C LEU A 282 2.86 -10.11 -27.48
N ARG A 283 3.15 -9.19 -28.41
CA ARG A 283 2.38 -7.95 -28.55
C ARG A 283 0.91 -8.20 -28.84
N MET A 284 0.59 -9.20 -29.67
CA MET A 284 -0.79 -9.59 -29.95
C MET A 284 -1.50 -10.10 -28.68
N CYS A 285 -0.84 -10.94 -27.88
CA CYS A 285 -1.39 -11.47 -26.62
C CYS A 285 -1.60 -10.40 -25.53
N LEU A 286 -0.85 -9.29 -25.58
CA LEU A 286 -0.94 -8.24 -24.56
C LEU A 286 -2.03 -7.19 -24.83
N GLN A 287 -2.71 -7.24 -25.97
CA GLN A 287 -3.77 -6.28 -26.30
C GLN A 287 -4.98 -6.44 -25.36
N ASP A 288 -5.81 -5.40 -25.23
CA ASP A 288 -6.93 -5.41 -24.29
C ASP A 288 -8.10 -6.33 -24.71
N HIS A 289 -8.24 -6.61 -26.01
CA HIS A 289 -9.34 -7.42 -26.58
C HIS A 289 -8.93 -8.27 -27.80
N PRO A 290 -7.93 -9.16 -27.70
CA PRO A 290 -7.59 -10.06 -28.79
C PRO A 290 -8.70 -11.10 -28.98
N THR A 291 -9.03 -11.40 -30.23
CA THR A 291 -9.94 -12.48 -30.61
C THR A 291 -9.31 -13.85 -30.28
N GLN A 292 -10.13 -14.89 -30.10
CA GLN A 292 -9.59 -16.24 -29.86
C GLN A 292 -8.71 -16.73 -31.03
N GLU A 293 -9.00 -16.30 -32.26
CA GLU A 293 -8.20 -16.62 -33.44
C GLU A 293 -6.82 -15.96 -33.38
N GLU A 294 -6.75 -14.68 -33.01
CA GLU A 294 -5.48 -13.97 -32.81
C GLU A 294 -4.64 -14.60 -31.70
N LEU A 295 -5.25 -15.00 -30.58
CA LEU A 295 -4.54 -15.69 -29.49
C LEU A 295 -3.99 -17.05 -29.93
N ARG A 296 -4.78 -17.83 -30.71
CA ARG A 296 -4.33 -19.10 -31.29
C ARG A 296 -3.20 -18.89 -32.31
N ALA A 297 -3.30 -17.87 -33.16
CA ALA A 297 -2.28 -17.53 -34.14
C ALA A 297 -0.97 -17.09 -33.46
N ALA A 298 -1.06 -16.24 -32.43
CA ALA A 298 0.09 -15.81 -31.62
C ALA A 298 0.78 -17.01 -30.95
N ARG A 299 0.00 -17.93 -30.34
CA ARG A 299 0.54 -19.16 -29.75
C ARG A 299 1.31 -20.00 -30.78
N LYS A 300 0.72 -20.22 -31.96
CA LYS A 300 1.30 -21.04 -33.02
C LYS A 300 2.58 -20.41 -33.59
N SER A 301 2.55 -19.10 -33.84
CA SER A 301 3.70 -18.34 -34.34
C SER A 301 4.87 -18.38 -33.36
N ALA A 302 4.61 -18.08 -32.09
CA ALA A 302 5.65 -18.08 -31.06
C ALA A 302 6.21 -19.49 -30.79
N ALA A 303 5.39 -20.54 -30.84
CA ALA A 303 5.86 -21.92 -30.71
C ALA A 303 6.80 -22.30 -31.87
N ALA A 304 6.39 -22.02 -33.12
CA ALA A 304 7.21 -22.31 -34.30
C ALA A 304 8.52 -21.50 -34.33
N ALA A 305 8.53 -20.31 -33.72
CA ALA A 305 9.75 -19.53 -33.53
C ALA A 305 10.66 -20.13 -32.46
N ALA A 306 10.11 -20.58 -31.33
CA ALA A 306 10.86 -21.23 -30.26
C ALA A 306 11.45 -22.59 -30.68
N ASP A 307 10.71 -23.40 -31.43
CA ASP A 307 11.18 -24.71 -31.91
C ASP A 307 12.39 -24.59 -32.85
N ARG A 308 12.48 -23.46 -33.59
CA ARG A 308 13.59 -23.16 -34.50
C ARG A 308 14.69 -22.32 -33.84
N ALA A 309 14.57 -22.00 -32.56
CA ALA A 309 15.49 -21.11 -31.88
C ALA A 309 16.80 -21.83 -31.49
N ASP A 310 17.93 -21.25 -31.87
CA ASP A 310 19.24 -21.71 -31.43
C ASP A 310 19.52 -21.23 -29.99
N VAL A 311 19.32 -22.12 -29.02
CA VAL A 311 19.54 -21.85 -27.58
C VAL A 311 21.01 -21.60 -27.21
N SER A 312 21.97 -21.80 -28.13
CA SER A 312 23.36 -21.42 -27.92
C SER A 312 23.59 -19.91 -28.11
N ALA A 313 22.73 -19.25 -28.89
CA ALA A 313 22.78 -17.82 -29.15
C ALA A 313 21.85 -17.03 -28.22
N ALA A 314 22.26 -15.80 -27.83
CA ALA A 314 21.45 -14.93 -26.98
C ALA A 314 20.08 -14.58 -27.61
N SER A 315 20.00 -14.46 -28.93
CA SER A 315 18.75 -14.23 -29.67
C SER A 315 17.79 -15.42 -29.62
N GLY A 316 18.31 -16.65 -29.67
CA GLY A 316 17.49 -17.86 -29.53
C GLY A 316 16.97 -18.03 -28.11
N ILE A 317 17.79 -17.75 -27.10
CA ILE A 317 17.33 -17.70 -25.69
C ILE A 317 16.22 -16.66 -25.52
N ALA A 318 16.38 -15.45 -26.08
CA ALA A 318 15.35 -14.42 -26.05
C ALA A 318 14.04 -14.85 -26.75
N THR A 319 14.14 -15.64 -27.83
CA THR A 319 12.98 -16.19 -28.57
C THR A 319 12.19 -17.18 -27.70
N VAL A 320 12.88 -18.08 -27.01
CA VAL A 320 12.25 -19.04 -26.09
C VAL A 320 11.60 -18.31 -24.90
N VAL A 321 12.24 -17.28 -24.36
CA VAL A 321 11.66 -16.47 -23.26
C VAL A 321 10.45 -15.67 -23.74
N ALA A 322 10.46 -15.13 -24.96
CA ALA A 322 9.29 -14.47 -25.55
C ALA A 322 8.12 -15.45 -25.70
N TYR A 323 8.38 -16.70 -26.12
CA TYR A 323 7.37 -17.75 -26.15
C TYR A 323 6.81 -18.07 -24.76
N ARG A 324 7.66 -18.13 -23.71
CA ARG A 324 7.19 -18.30 -22.32
C ARG A 324 6.29 -17.15 -21.86
N ALA A 325 6.65 -15.91 -22.19
CA ALA A 325 5.81 -14.75 -21.90
C ALA A 325 4.45 -14.85 -22.62
N VAL A 326 4.42 -15.32 -23.87
CA VAL A 326 3.18 -15.63 -24.60
C VAL A 326 2.34 -16.67 -23.85
N GLN A 327 2.93 -17.79 -23.42
CA GLN A 327 2.21 -18.82 -22.66
C GLN A 327 1.63 -18.29 -21.34
N ALA A 328 2.42 -17.52 -20.58
CA ALA A 328 1.98 -16.97 -19.30
C ALA A 328 0.79 -16.02 -19.47
N HIS A 329 0.86 -15.09 -20.44
CA HIS A 329 -0.26 -14.18 -20.69
C HIS A 329 -1.49 -14.86 -21.33
N LEU A 330 -1.30 -15.93 -22.10
CA LEU A 330 -2.40 -16.77 -22.59
C LEU A 330 -3.11 -17.50 -21.46
N ALA A 331 -2.36 -18.03 -20.48
CA ALA A 331 -2.95 -18.67 -19.30
C ALA A 331 -3.83 -17.68 -18.53
N ILE A 332 -3.32 -16.47 -18.29
CA ILE A 332 -4.10 -15.38 -17.68
C ILE A 332 -5.35 -15.03 -18.50
N HIS A 333 -5.25 -14.97 -19.83
CA HIS A 333 -6.41 -14.74 -20.70
C HIS A 333 -7.48 -15.83 -20.57
N HIS A 334 -7.05 -17.09 -20.46
CA HIS A 334 -7.96 -18.23 -20.30
C HIS A 334 -8.75 -18.13 -18.98
N ILE A 335 -8.08 -17.72 -17.89
CA ILE A 335 -8.72 -17.49 -16.58
C ILE A 335 -9.76 -16.37 -16.67
N THR A 336 -9.42 -15.24 -17.31
CA THR A 336 -10.34 -14.10 -17.40
C THR A 336 -11.51 -14.31 -18.38
N THR A 337 -11.35 -15.16 -19.40
CA THR A 337 -12.34 -15.36 -20.47
C THR A 337 -13.30 -16.50 -20.19
N ASN A 338 -12.85 -17.60 -19.56
CA ASN A 338 -13.64 -18.83 -19.37
C ASN A 338 -14.21 -18.99 -17.96
N ALA A 339 -14.44 -17.88 -17.24
CA ALA A 339 -14.92 -17.91 -15.87
C ALA A 339 -16.42 -18.29 -15.78
N LEU A 340 -16.75 -19.56 -16.04
CA LEU A 340 -17.95 -20.27 -15.60
C LEU A 340 -17.60 -21.76 -15.50
N GLY A 341 -17.57 -22.27 -14.26
CA GLY A 341 -17.71 -23.71 -13.98
C GLY A 341 -16.49 -24.38 -13.33
N VAL A 342 -16.31 -24.18 -12.03
CA VAL A 342 -15.63 -25.15 -11.14
C VAL A 342 -16.40 -25.17 -9.81
N SER A 343 -16.64 -26.36 -9.25
CA SER A 343 -17.19 -26.50 -7.89
C SER A 343 -16.11 -26.12 -6.87
N PRO A 344 -16.44 -25.39 -5.79
CA PRO A 344 -15.46 -24.97 -4.81
C PRO A 344 -14.71 -26.19 -4.26
N GLY A 345 -13.38 -26.19 -4.40
CA GLY A 345 -12.53 -27.06 -3.59
C GLY A 345 -12.71 -26.71 -2.11
N PRO A 346 -12.28 -27.59 -1.19
CA PRO A 346 -12.39 -27.33 0.24
C PRO A 346 -11.77 -25.97 0.54
N GLN A 347 -12.54 -25.10 1.21
CA GLN A 347 -12.02 -23.85 1.72
C GLN A 347 -10.86 -24.17 2.65
N SER A 348 -9.63 -23.87 2.24
CA SER A 348 -8.61 -23.50 3.20
C SER A 348 -9.07 -22.16 3.75
N THR A 349 -9.94 -22.21 4.76
CA THR A 349 -10.08 -21.10 5.70
C THR A 349 -8.65 -20.73 6.03
N PRO A 350 -8.20 -19.48 5.81
CA PRO A 350 -6.94 -19.06 6.38
C PRO A 350 -7.11 -19.36 7.85
N GLU A 351 -6.40 -20.39 8.33
CA GLU A 351 -6.21 -20.59 9.74
C GLU A 351 -5.75 -19.21 10.21
N PRO A 352 -6.45 -18.56 11.17
CA PRO A 352 -5.97 -17.29 11.65
C PRO A 352 -4.52 -17.56 12.01
N GLU A 353 -3.59 -16.96 11.26
CA GLU A 353 -2.18 -16.95 11.63
C GLU A 353 -2.24 -16.58 13.10
N ALA A 354 -1.91 -17.55 13.95
CA ALA A 354 -1.64 -17.25 15.33
C ALA A 354 -0.59 -16.18 15.20
N VAL A 355 -0.99 -14.95 15.52
CA VAL A 355 -0.03 -13.90 15.81
C VAL A 355 0.85 -14.59 16.83
N ASP A 356 2.09 -14.92 16.44
CA ASP A 356 3.07 -15.38 17.40
C ASP A 356 3.00 -14.34 18.50
N GLU A 357 2.38 -14.73 19.62
CA GLU A 357 2.42 -13.98 20.85
C GLU A 357 3.88 -14.11 21.25
N ASP A 358 4.73 -13.26 20.66
CA ASP A 358 6.03 -12.96 21.21
C ASP A 358 5.76 -12.66 22.68
N GLU A 359 6.17 -13.58 23.54
CA GLU A 359 6.23 -13.42 25.00
C GLU A 359 7.28 -12.34 25.29
N ASP A 360 6.96 -11.10 24.90
CA ASP A 360 7.74 -9.93 25.24
C ASP A 360 7.13 -9.37 26.52
N THR A 361 7.92 -9.37 27.59
CA THR A 361 7.52 -9.08 28.99
C THR A 361 7.16 -7.61 29.25
N GLY A 362 6.60 -6.91 28.24
CA GLY A 362 6.20 -5.50 28.29
C GLY A 362 4.74 -5.26 27.95
N LEU A 363 4.27 -4.03 28.18
CA LEU A 363 2.92 -3.60 27.80
C LEU A 363 2.70 -3.75 26.29
N ASP A 364 1.54 -4.28 25.90
CA ASP A 364 1.08 -4.42 24.51
C ASP A 364 1.25 -3.09 23.74
N PRO A 365 1.78 -3.10 22.50
CA PRO A 365 1.99 -1.90 21.68
C PRO A 365 0.75 -1.01 21.55
N SER A 366 -0.45 -1.61 21.47
CA SER A 366 -1.72 -0.88 21.41
C SER A 366 -2.03 -0.15 22.72
N THR A 367 -1.65 -0.74 23.85
CA THR A 367 -1.80 -0.14 25.19
C THR A 367 -0.82 1.00 25.36
N LYS A 368 0.45 0.83 24.95
CA LYS A 368 1.45 1.91 24.92
C LYS A 368 0.95 3.10 24.09
N ALA A 369 0.41 2.83 22.89
CA ALA A 369 -0.15 3.85 22.02
C ALA A 369 -1.38 4.54 22.64
N ALA A 370 -2.29 3.79 23.28
CA ALA A 370 -3.46 4.37 23.95
C ALA A 370 -3.07 5.30 25.09
N ILE A 371 -2.10 4.91 25.92
CA ILE A 371 -1.57 5.76 27.01
C ILE A 371 -0.89 7.00 26.42
N GLN A 372 -0.03 6.83 25.42
CA GLN A 372 0.68 7.94 24.78
C GLN A 372 -0.27 8.98 24.17
N VAL A 373 -1.32 8.51 23.51
CA VAL A 373 -2.36 9.37 22.92
C VAL A 373 -3.17 10.06 24.01
N ALA A 374 -3.56 9.35 25.07
CA ALA A 374 -4.28 9.95 26.20
C ALA A 374 -3.45 11.03 26.93
N VAL A 375 -2.16 10.80 27.16
CA VAL A 375 -1.25 11.79 27.75
C VAL A 375 -1.09 12.99 26.82
N ALA A 376 -0.90 12.75 25.52
CA ALA A 376 -0.78 13.83 24.53
C ALA A 376 -2.06 14.68 24.47
N THR A 377 -3.24 14.05 24.45
CA THR A 377 -4.50 14.78 24.37
C THR A 377 -4.81 15.51 25.66
N SER A 378 -4.50 14.94 26.83
CA SER A 378 -4.67 15.62 28.11
C SER A 378 -3.80 16.89 28.19
N ALA A 379 -2.53 16.78 27.81
CA ALA A 379 -1.64 17.94 27.75
C ALA A 379 -2.08 18.96 26.68
N ALA A 380 -2.64 18.50 25.57
CA ALA A 380 -3.18 19.38 24.53
C ALA A 380 -4.49 20.07 24.94
N THR A 381 -5.32 19.45 25.80
CA THR A 381 -6.50 20.08 26.40
C THR A 381 -6.05 21.25 27.25
N VAL A 382 -5.14 21.01 28.20
CA VAL A 382 -4.62 22.06 29.09
C VAL A 382 -3.95 23.18 28.29
N LEU A 383 -3.07 22.85 27.34
CA LEU A 383 -2.39 23.86 26.53
C LEU A 383 -3.38 24.61 25.60
N GLY A 384 -4.39 23.92 25.10
CA GLY A 384 -5.44 24.49 24.26
C GLY A 384 -6.30 25.48 25.03
N GLU A 385 -6.72 25.16 26.25
CA GLU A 385 -7.49 26.06 27.13
C GLU A 385 -6.72 27.33 27.47
N LEU A 386 -5.40 27.22 27.68
CA LEU A 386 -4.53 28.36 27.90
C LEU A 386 -4.41 29.29 26.67
N ILE A 387 -4.59 28.74 25.47
CA ILE A 387 -4.59 29.52 24.22
C ILE A 387 -5.96 30.14 23.97
N SER A 388 -7.02 29.34 24.10
CA SER A 388 -8.41 29.77 23.93
C SER A 388 -9.37 28.85 24.69
N PRO A 389 -10.04 29.35 25.74
CA PRO A 389 -11.03 28.60 26.50
C PRO A 389 -12.17 28.05 25.62
N ASP A 390 -12.54 28.78 24.57
CA ASP A 390 -13.70 28.41 23.73
C ASP A 390 -13.37 27.39 22.63
N ARG A 391 -12.07 27.13 22.34
CA ARG A 391 -11.66 26.48 21.08
C ARG A 391 -10.50 25.47 21.16
N TRP A 392 -10.08 25.12 22.37
CA TRP A 392 -9.05 24.13 22.69
C TRP A 392 -9.14 22.79 21.92
N TYR A 393 -10.34 22.44 21.45
CA TYR A 393 -10.66 21.23 20.71
C TYR A 393 -9.79 20.98 19.45
N TRP A 394 -9.29 22.01 18.76
CA TRP A 394 -8.38 21.82 17.61
C TRP A 394 -6.99 21.36 18.01
N ALA A 395 -6.50 21.79 19.17
CA ALA A 395 -5.24 21.32 19.71
C ALA A 395 -5.32 19.83 20.03
N VAL A 396 -6.41 19.41 20.68
CA VAL A 396 -6.64 18.01 21.04
C VAL A 396 -6.85 17.13 19.81
N LEU A 397 -7.67 17.57 18.86
CA LEU A 397 -7.87 16.85 17.60
C LEU A 397 -6.55 16.67 16.84
N THR A 398 -5.68 17.68 16.90
CA THR A 398 -4.35 17.61 16.30
C THR A 398 -3.44 16.63 17.01
N ALA A 399 -3.35 16.70 18.34
CA ALA A 399 -2.57 15.76 19.13
C ALA A 399 -3.01 14.31 18.84
N PHE A 400 -4.31 14.04 18.81
CA PHE A 400 -4.86 12.73 18.47
C PHE A 400 -4.53 12.28 17.03
N LEU A 401 -4.82 13.11 16.02
CA LEU A 401 -4.70 12.72 14.62
C LEU A 401 -3.25 12.49 14.17
N VAL A 402 -2.28 13.10 14.85
CA VAL A 402 -0.86 12.84 14.60
C VAL A 402 -0.49 11.38 14.87
N PHE A 403 -1.14 10.71 15.84
CA PHE A 403 -0.91 9.28 16.15
C PHE A 403 -1.76 8.30 15.34
N THR A 404 -2.71 8.77 14.53
CA THR A 404 -3.68 7.86 13.87
C THR A 404 -3.05 7.02 12.75
N GLY A 405 -2.70 5.76 13.02
CA GLY A 405 -2.12 4.86 12.03
C GLY A 405 -0.65 5.15 11.73
N VAL A 406 0.09 5.62 12.73
CA VAL A 406 1.57 5.69 12.75
C VAL A 406 2.04 5.24 14.12
N SER A 407 3.18 4.56 14.17
CA SER A 407 3.77 4.06 15.43
C SER A 407 5.16 4.64 15.70
N THR A 408 5.81 5.24 14.70
CA THR A 408 7.20 5.71 14.85
C THR A 408 7.29 7.22 15.06
N ARG A 409 8.31 7.64 15.82
CA ARG A 409 8.61 9.06 16.08
C ARG A 409 8.75 9.89 14.81
N GLY A 410 9.40 9.34 13.79
CA GLY A 410 9.65 10.02 12.52
C GLY A 410 8.36 10.28 11.75
N GLU A 411 7.45 9.32 11.73
CA GLU A 411 6.14 9.47 11.08
C GLU A 411 5.26 10.48 11.80
N ILE A 412 5.24 10.44 13.14
CA ILE A 412 4.53 11.41 13.98
C ILE A 412 5.05 12.83 13.69
N LEU A 413 6.37 13.03 13.72
CA LEU A 413 6.98 14.33 13.40
C LEU A 413 6.61 14.82 12.00
N THR A 414 6.73 13.93 11.00
CA THR A 414 6.40 14.24 9.61
C THR A 414 4.91 14.60 9.47
N ARG A 415 4.03 13.90 10.18
CA ARG A 415 2.59 14.15 10.14
C ARG A 415 2.19 15.44 10.86
N ALA A 416 2.78 15.73 12.02
CA ALA A 416 2.59 17.01 12.71
C ALA A 416 3.00 18.18 11.81
N GLY A 417 4.17 18.08 11.16
CA GLY A 417 4.63 19.08 10.18
C GLY A 417 3.67 19.24 9.00
N HIS A 418 3.24 18.14 8.38
CA HIS A 418 2.26 18.18 7.29
C HIS A 418 0.93 18.83 7.70
N ARG A 419 0.51 18.64 8.95
CA ARG A 419 -0.73 19.22 9.45
C ARG A 419 -0.59 20.73 9.65
N ILE A 420 0.50 21.20 10.24
CA ILE A 420 0.79 22.63 10.39
C ILE A 420 0.86 23.32 9.02
N VAL A 421 1.66 22.78 8.09
CA VAL A 421 1.80 23.33 6.73
C VAL A 421 0.46 23.30 5.97
N GLY A 422 -0.27 22.19 6.05
CA GLY A 422 -1.58 22.05 5.41
C GLY A 422 -2.59 23.03 5.97
N THR A 423 -2.62 23.26 7.28
CA THR A 423 -3.52 24.24 7.92
C THR A 423 -3.18 25.66 7.51
N ILE A 424 -1.90 26.06 7.53
CA ILE A 424 -1.49 27.41 7.10
C ILE A 424 -1.90 27.65 5.65
N ALA A 425 -1.54 26.75 4.74
CA ALA A 425 -1.89 26.86 3.33
C ALA A 425 -3.42 26.85 3.11
N GLY A 426 -4.14 26.01 3.85
CA GLY A 426 -5.60 25.89 3.73
C GLY A 426 -6.34 27.10 4.29
N VAL A 427 -5.82 27.75 5.33
CA VAL A 427 -6.34 29.02 5.85
C VAL A 427 -6.20 30.10 4.77
N VAL A 428 -5.01 30.27 4.20
CA VAL A 428 -4.77 31.25 3.14
C VAL A 428 -5.68 31.00 1.93
N ALA A 429 -5.74 29.76 1.45
CA ALA A 429 -6.60 29.40 0.33
C ALA A 429 -8.10 29.58 0.66
N GLY A 430 -8.51 29.28 1.89
CA GLY A 430 -9.89 29.47 2.36
C GLY A 430 -10.31 30.94 2.39
N VAL A 431 -9.43 31.84 2.85
CA VAL A 431 -9.68 33.30 2.81
C VAL A 431 -9.79 33.79 1.37
N VAL A 432 -8.88 33.38 0.49
CA VAL A 432 -8.91 33.77 -0.93
C VAL A 432 -10.18 33.26 -1.62
N LEU A 433 -10.57 32.00 -1.40
CA LEU A 433 -11.77 31.44 -1.99
C LEU A 433 -13.04 32.10 -1.44
N ALA A 434 -13.13 32.32 -0.12
CA ALA A 434 -14.28 32.97 0.50
C ALA A 434 -14.47 34.40 -0.03
N THR A 435 -13.38 35.15 -0.19
CA THR A 435 -13.42 36.52 -0.74
C THR A 435 -13.79 36.56 -2.22
N LEU A 436 -13.27 35.63 -3.03
CA LEU A 436 -13.58 35.57 -4.47
C LEU A 436 -15.01 35.10 -4.76
N ILE A 437 -15.51 34.12 -4.00
CA ILE A 437 -16.84 33.54 -4.22
C ILE A 437 -17.94 34.45 -3.67
N GLY A 438 -17.63 35.23 -2.63
CA GLY A 438 -18.58 36.12 -1.98
C GLY A 438 -19.77 35.34 -1.42
N HIS A 439 -20.99 35.86 -1.61
CA HIS A 439 -22.24 35.29 -1.07
C HIS A 439 -22.93 34.27 -2.02
N ASN A 440 -22.24 33.79 -3.05
CA ASN A 440 -22.83 32.86 -4.02
C ASN A 440 -22.93 31.43 -3.44
N GLN A 441 -24.02 31.15 -2.73
CA GLN A 441 -24.25 29.89 -2.02
C GLN A 441 -24.10 28.63 -2.91
N PRO A 442 -24.65 28.56 -4.14
CA PRO A 442 -24.42 27.42 -5.04
C PRO A 442 -22.94 27.13 -5.32
N VAL A 443 -22.14 28.17 -5.54
CA VAL A 443 -20.70 28.04 -5.80
C VAL A 443 -19.96 27.61 -4.55
N GLN A 444 -20.31 28.14 -3.37
CA GLN A 444 -19.73 27.71 -2.10
C GLN A 444 -19.98 26.22 -1.85
N ILE A 445 -21.20 25.73 -2.08
CA ILE A 445 -21.55 24.30 -1.94
C ILE A 445 -20.75 23.44 -2.93
N LEU A 446 -20.65 23.86 -4.20
CA LEU A 446 -19.86 23.13 -5.19
C LEU A 446 -18.39 23.01 -4.77
N VAL A 447 -17.79 24.11 -4.30
CA VAL A 447 -16.40 24.14 -3.83
C VAL A 447 -16.21 23.25 -2.61
N LEU A 448 -17.16 23.22 -1.67
CA LEU A 448 -17.12 22.30 -0.53
C LEU A 448 -17.07 20.83 -0.98
N VAL A 449 -17.95 20.43 -1.91
CA VAL A 449 -18.00 19.06 -2.44
C VAL A 449 -16.69 18.69 -3.14
N VAL A 450 -16.15 19.59 -3.97
CA VAL A 450 -14.86 19.40 -4.65
C VAL A 450 -13.72 19.28 -3.65
N CYS A 451 -13.67 20.14 -2.62
CA CYS A 451 -12.64 20.07 -1.59
C CYS A 451 -12.68 18.75 -0.83
N VAL A 452 -13.86 18.28 -0.43
CA VAL A 452 -14.00 16.96 0.23
C VAL A 452 -13.48 15.85 -0.68
N PHE A 453 -13.88 15.84 -1.95
CA PHE A 453 -13.38 14.85 -2.91
C PHE A 453 -11.86 14.88 -3.04
N CYS A 454 -11.26 16.07 -3.23
CA CYS A 454 -9.81 16.21 -3.32
C CYS A 454 -9.10 15.80 -2.02
N ALA A 455 -9.68 16.09 -0.85
CA ALA A 455 -9.13 15.72 0.45
C ALA A 455 -8.94 14.20 0.57
N PHE A 456 -9.97 13.42 0.23
CA PHE A 456 -9.93 11.95 0.31
C PHE A 456 -9.23 11.30 -0.88
N TYR A 457 -9.21 11.93 -2.05
CA TYR A 457 -8.46 11.42 -3.21
C TYR A 457 -6.94 11.53 -2.98
N LEU A 458 -6.48 12.68 -2.47
CA LEU A 458 -5.06 12.98 -2.31
C LEU A 458 -4.46 12.56 -0.95
N VAL A 459 -5.28 12.11 0.02
CA VAL A 459 -4.79 11.64 1.34
C VAL A 459 -3.78 10.51 1.23
N THR A 460 -3.93 9.64 0.22
CA THR A 460 -3.02 8.51 -0.06
C THR A 460 -1.67 8.96 -0.62
N VAL A 461 -1.60 10.18 -1.16
CA VAL A 461 -0.37 10.79 -1.67
C VAL A 461 0.37 11.51 -0.54
N ALA A 462 -0.32 12.43 0.14
CA ALA A 462 0.23 13.15 1.29
C ALA A 462 -0.88 13.60 2.24
N TYR A 463 -0.68 13.37 3.54
CA TYR A 463 -1.60 13.78 4.60
C TYR A 463 -1.79 15.32 4.68
N ALA A 464 -0.81 16.08 4.19
CA ALA A 464 -0.92 17.55 4.10
C ALA A 464 -2.13 17.98 3.26
N TRP A 465 -2.46 17.26 2.17
CA TRP A 465 -3.60 17.59 1.32
C TRP A 465 -4.94 17.41 2.03
N LEU A 466 -5.10 16.34 2.82
CA LEU A 466 -6.29 16.16 3.65
C LEU A 466 -6.46 17.36 4.59
N THR A 467 -5.40 17.74 5.30
CA THR A 467 -5.45 18.87 6.24
C THR A 467 -5.75 20.19 5.51
N PHE A 468 -5.12 20.42 4.37
CA PHE A 468 -5.35 21.59 3.52
C PHE A 468 -6.82 21.72 3.10
N PHE A 469 -7.39 20.70 2.45
CA PHE A 469 -8.75 20.77 1.93
C PHE A 469 -9.80 20.78 3.05
N VAL A 470 -9.59 20.04 4.15
CA VAL A 470 -10.46 20.14 5.34
C VAL A 470 -10.38 21.53 5.97
N THR A 471 -9.22 22.19 5.88
CA THR A 471 -9.07 23.55 6.36
C THR A 471 -9.87 24.55 5.54
N VAL A 472 -9.79 24.44 4.21
CA VAL A 472 -10.60 25.23 3.27
C VAL A 472 -12.10 24.97 3.48
N VAL A 473 -12.52 23.71 3.66
CA VAL A 473 -13.91 23.35 3.93
C VAL A 473 -14.45 24.09 5.15
N LEU A 474 -13.70 24.12 6.25
CA LEU A 474 -14.14 24.83 7.45
C LEU A 474 -14.20 26.35 7.24
N ALA A 475 -13.22 26.94 6.54
CA ALA A 475 -13.21 28.37 6.25
C ALA A 475 -14.44 28.78 5.40
N MET A 476 -14.76 27.98 4.37
CA MET A 476 -15.94 28.18 3.53
C MET A 476 -17.25 27.95 4.31
N LEU A 477 -17.27 26.99 5.24
CA LEU A 477 -18.41 26.76 6.11
C LEU A 477 -18.66 27.94 7.06
N TYR A 478 -17.63 28.55 7.63
CA TYR A 478 -17.79 29.78 8.42
C TYR A 478 -18.30 30.96 7.57
N GLY A 479 -17.86 31.04 6.31
CA GLY A 479 -18.43 31.98 5.33
C GLY A 479 -19.93 31.77 5.11
N LEU A 480 -20.37 30.51 4.92
CA LEU A 480 -21.80 30.16 4.78
C LEU A 480 -22.63 30.48 6.03
N LEU A 481 -22.04 30.29 7.21
CA LEU A 481 -22.70 30.54 8.50
C LEU A 481 -22.72 32.04 8.88
N GLY A 482 -22.13 32.92 8.07
CA GLY A 482 -22.05 34.36 8.35
C GLY A 482 -21.08 34.74 9.47
N ASN A 483 -20.31 33.79 10.00
CA ASN A 483 -19.38 33.97 11.13
C ASN A 483 -17.91 33.96 10.68
N PHE A 484 -17.64 34.47 9.47
CA PHE A 484 -16.26 34.52 8.96
C PHE A 484 -15.43 35.53 9.77
N SER A 485 -14.39 35.03 10.45
CA SER A 485 -13.45 35.84 11.20
C SER A 485 -12.02 35.39 10.90
N ILE A 486 -11.14 36.36 10.61
CA ILE A 486 -9.72 36.11 10.41
C ILE A 486 -9.08 35.63 11.71
N GLN A 487 -9.49 36.15 12.86
CA GLN A 487 -8.99 35.72 14.18
C GLN A 487 -9.26 34.23 14.43
N VAL A 488 -10.44 33.74 14.00
CA VAL A 488 -10.79 32.31 14.09
C VAL A 488 -9.85 31.42 13.28
N LEU A 489 -9.46 31.89 12.10
CA LEU A 489 -8.55 31.18 11.20
C LEU A 489 -7.10 31.22 11.71
N GLU A 490 -6.67 32.33 12.30
CA GLU A 490 -5.34 32.46 12.94
C GLU A 490 -5.24 31.57 14.19
N LEU A 491 -6.27 31.57 15.03
CA LEU A 491 -6.33 30.73 16.22
C LEU A 491 -6.18 29.25 15.87
N ARG A 492 -6.78 28.82 14.74
CA ARG A 492 -6.65 27.46 14.24
C ARG A 492 -5.19 27.08 13.95
N ILE A 493 -4.37 28.01 13.45
CA ILE A 493 -2.94 27.77 13.21
C ILE A 493 -2.23 27.57 14.55
N ALA A 494 -2.51 28.44 15.53
CA ALA A 494 -1.93 28.35 16.88
C ALA A 494 -2.28 27.04 17.58
N GLU A 495 -3.56 26.67 17.60
CA GLU A 495 -4.03 25.42 18.24
C GLU A 495 -3.50 24.18 17.53
N THR A 496 -3.44 24.19 16.19
CA THR A 496 -2.84 23.08 15.43
C THR A 496 -1.34 22.96 15.73
N ALA A 497 -0.62 24.07 15.85
CA ALA A 497 0.79 24.07 16.22
C ALA A 497 1.00 23.55 17.65
N ALA A 498 0.18 23.98 18.60
CA ALA A 498 0.21 23.53 19.99
C ALA A 498 -0.04 22.02 20.11
N GLY A 499 -1.12 21.52 19.50
CA GLY A 499 -1.40 20.09 19.46
C GLY A 499 -0.31 19.29 18.77
N GLY A 500 0.30 19.84 17.71
CA GLY A 500 1.42 19.20 17.01
C GLY A 500 2.65 19.11 17.89
N ALA A 501 2.98 20.18 18.61
CA ALA A 501 4.10 20.22 19.55
C ALA A 501 3.91 19.23 20.70
N VAL A 502 2.71 19.18 21.30
CA VAL A 502 2.39 18.21 22.36
C VAL A 502 2.42 16.78 21.85
N GLY A 503 1.88 16.52 20.65
CA GLY A 503 1.94 15.20 20.01
C GLY A 503 3.39 14.75 19.76
N ILE A 504 4.25 15.65 19.27
CA ILE A 504 5.68 15.38 19.12
C ILE A 504 6.31 15.13 20.50
N ALA A 505 6.09 15.99 21.49
CA ALA A 505 6.66 15.80 22.83
C ALA A 505 6.27 14.43 23.42
N SER A 506 4.99 14.06 23.37
CA SER A 506 4.53 12.74 23.81
C SER A 506 5.21 11.60 23.02
N ALA A 507 5.39 11.74 21.71
CA ALA A 507 6.10 10.77 20.88
C ALA A 507 7.57 10.55 21.28
N TYR A 508 8.24 11.59 21.79
CA TYR A 508 9.64 11.52 22.20
C TYR A 508 9.82 11.10 23.66
N PHE A 509 8.89 11.46 24.55
CA PHE A 509 9.03 11.29 26.00
C PHE A 509 8.15 10.18 26.61
N VAL A 510 7.08 9.74 25.95
CA VAL A 510 6.16 8.71 26.47
C VAL A 510 6.24 7.46 25.58
N PHE A 511 6.69 6.33 26.14
CA PHE A 511 6.88 5.03 25.46
C PHE A 511 7.56 5.11 24.09
N THR A 512 8.87 4.98 24.09
CA THR A 512 9.70 5.35 22.95
C THR A 512 10.02 4.18 22.03
N THR A 513 9.32 4.03 20.91
CA THR A 513 9.75 3.17 19.80
C THR A 513 10.56 4.00 18.80
N GLY A 514 11.87 3.76 18.73
CA GLY A 514 12.76 4.49 17.84
C GLY A 514 12.57 4.08 16.38
N THR A 515 12.37 5.04 15.48
CA THR A 515 12.26 4.79 14.02
C THR A 515 13.41 3.92 13.48
N ARG A 516 14.62 4.10 14.02
CA ARG A 516 15.78 3.28 13.66
C ARG A 516 15.65 1.83 14.16
N ALA A 517 15.16 1.61 15.37
CA ALA A 517 15.00 0.29 15.94
C ALA A 517 14.02 -0.54 15.12
N THR A 518 12.83 0.01 14.82
CA THR A 518 11.83 -0.65 13.96
C THR A 518 12.38 -0.92 12.55
N PHE A 519 13.18 0.00 12.00
CA PHE A 519 13.80 -0.24 10.69
C PHE A 519 14.84 -1.37 10.72
N VAL A 520 15.65 -1.46 11.78
CA VAL A 520 16.63 -2.54 12.00
C VAL A 520 15.93 -3.88 12.20
N GLU A 521 14.89 -3.92 13.02
CA GLU A 521 14.05 -5.10 13.27
C GLU A 521 13.46 -5.63 11.97
N LYS A 522 12.71 -4.80 11.23
CA LYS A 522 12.12 -5.22 9.95
C LYS A 522 13.18 -5.64 8.94
N ALA A 523 14.35 -4.98 8.93
CA ALA A 523 15.45 -5.37 8.06
C ALA A 523 15.98 -6.77 8.43
N GLY A 524 16.05 -7.09 9.72
CA GLY A 524 16.30 -8.44 10.22
C GLY A 524 15.30 -9.45 9.66
N ASP A 525 13.99 -9.19 9.86
CA ASP A 525 12.92 -10.06 9.34
C ASP A 525 13.09 -10.34 7.83
N TYR A 526 13.42 -9.32 7.03
CA TYR A 526 13.69 -9.48 5.61
C TYR A 526 14.89 -10.39 5.31
N PHE A 527 15.98 -10.25 6.07
CA PHE A 527 17.17 -11.08 5.88
C PHE A 527 16.94 -12.53 6.32
N ASP A 528 16.12 -12.75 7.33
CA ASP A 528 15.73 -14.10 7.76
C ASP A 528 14.90 -14.78 6.65
N ARG A 529 13.87 -14.09 6.11
CA ARG A 529 13.10 -14.58 4.95
C ARG A 529 13.97 -14.77 3.69
N LEU A 530 14.99 -13.92 3.50
CA LEU A 530 15.92 -14.08 2.38
C LEU A 530 16.73 -15.36 2.50
N THR A 531 17.14 -15.71 3.72
CA THR A 531 17.87 -16.94 4.03
C THR A 531 17.00 -18.16 3.78
N GLU A 532 15.74 -18.14 4.24
CA GLU A 532 14.75 -19.20 3.97
C GLU A 532 14.55 -19.44 2.46
N VAL A 533 14.41 -18.37 1.66
CA VAL A 533 14.29 -18.48 0.20
C VAL A 533 15.57 -19.03 -0.45
N ILE A 534 16.74 -18.67 0.06
CA ILE A 534 18.01 -19.22 -0.42
C ILE A 534 18.06 -20.73 -0.16
N ASP A 535 17.77 -21.15 1.07
CA ASP A 535 17.83 -22.54 1.48
C ASP A 535 16.79 -23.41 0.74
N ALA A 536 15.53 -22.97 0.68
CA ALA A 536 14.47 -23.65 -0.06
C ALA A 536 14.77 -23.72 -1.57
N GLY A 537 15.34 -22.64 -2.12
CA GLY A 537 15.70 -22.53 -3.53
C GLY A 537 16.78 -23.53 -3.91
N ILE A 538 17.82 -23.62 -3.09
CA ILE A 538 18.93 -24.53 -3.28
C ILE A 538 18.51 -25.97 -3.00
N ALA A 539 17.72 -26.23 -1.97
CA ALA A 539 17.17 -27.56 -1.69
C ALA A 539 16.40 -28.12 -2.90
N SER A 540 15.54 -27.30 -3.51
CA SER A 540 14.79 -27.68 -4.72
C SER A 540 15.70 -27.93 -5.95
N VAL A 541 16.80 -27.17 -6.09
CA VAL A 541 17.79 -27.39 -7.17
C VAL A 541 18.61 -28.67 -6.97
N LEU A 542 18.86 -29.03 -5.71
CA LEU A 542 19.60 -30.24 -5.36
C LEU A 542 18.76 -31.51 -5.45
N ALA A 543 17.46 -31.42 -5.20
CA ALA A 543 16.49 -32.51 -5.30
C ALA A 543 15.37 -32.18 -6.31
N PRO A 544 15.62 -32.32 -7.62
CA PRO A 544 14.60 -32.08 -8.64
C PRO A 544 13.41 -33.04 -8.52
N GLY A 545 12.24 -32.59 -8.97
CA GLY A 545 11.01 -33.42 -8.99
C GLY A 545 10.24 -33.49 -7.67
N GLY A 546 10.59 -32.69 -6.66
CA GLY A 546 9.89 -32.61 -5.38
C GLY A 546 8.78 -31.53 -5.34
N GLU A 547 7.95 -31.58 -4.29
CA GLU A 547 7.06 -30.47 -3.95
C GLU A 547 7.86 -29.28 -3.42
N THR A 548 7.42 -28.05 -3.72
CA THR A 548 8.10 -26.83 -3.31
C THR A 548 7.10 -25.74 -2.97
N ASP A 549 7.32 -25.07 -1.85
CA ASP A 549 6.52 -23.91 -1.43
C ASP A 549 7.24 -22.57 -1.71
N LEU A 550 8.20 -22.59 -2.64
CA LEU A 550 9.01 -21.41 -3.00
C LEU A 550 8.18 -20.20 -3.44
N VAL A 551 6.95 -20.42 -3.93
CA VAL A 551 6.04 -19.33 -4.30
C VAL A 551 5.55 -18.59 -3.05
N ALA A 552 5.12 -19.31 -2.01
CA ALA A 552 4.71 -18.71 -0.75
C ALA A 552 5.91 -18.06 -0.03
N GLU A 553 7.08 -18.72 0.00
CA GLU A 553 8.28 -18.15 0.63
C GLU A 553 8.74 -16.85 -0.03
N THR A 554 8.71 -16.83 -1.36
CA THR A 554 9.00 -15.61 -2.14
C THR A 554 8.01 -14.49 -1.82
N ARG A 555 6.73 -14.82 -1.61
CA ARG A 555 5.68 -13.87 -1.24
C ARG A 555 5.92 -13.30 0.16
N SER A 556 6.30 -14.14 1.12
CA SER A 556 6.68 -13.71 2.48
C SER A 556 7.89 -12.77 2.44
N LEU A 557 8.89 -13.06 1.60
CA LEU A 557 10.04 -12.18 1.36
C LEU A 557 9.62 -10.81 0.76
N ASP A 558 8.72 -10.82 -0.23
CA ASP A 558 8.20 -9.59 -0.85
C ASP A 558 7.43 -8.72 0.16
N ASN A 559 6.63 -9.34 1.03
CA ASN A 559 5.94 -8.66 2.13
C ASN A 559 6.93 -8.05 3.14
N ALA A 560 7.95 -8.81 3.54
CA ALA A 560 9.01 -8.32 4.43
C ALA A 560 9.77 -7.13 3.80
N LEU A 561 10.08 -7.18 2.50
CA LEU A 561 10.69 -6.07 1.78
C LEU A 561 9.82 -4.81 1.85
N GLN A 562 8.50 -4.94 1.66
CA GLN A 562 7.58 -3.81 1.75
C GLN A 562 7.57 -3.18 3.15
N GLU A 563 7.52 -4.00 4.20
CA GLU A 563 7.54 -3.50 5.57
C GLU A 563 8.87 -2.79 5.90
N VAL A 564 10.01 -3.27 5.43
CA VAL A 564 11.30 -2.56 5.56
C VAL A 564 11.31 -1.25 4.80
N VAL A 565 10.84 -1.24 3.54
CA VAL A 565 10.78 -0.02 2.72
C VAL A 565 9.90 1.04 3.39
N LYS A 566 8.78 0.61 3.95
CA LYS A 566 7.82 1.45 4.68
C LYS A 566 8.43 1.99 5.97
N ALA A 567 9.03 1.13 6.80
CA ALA A 567 9.74 1.53 8.03
C ALA A 567 10.92 2.48 7.75
N GLY A 568 11.59 2.31 6.61
CA GLY A 568 12.71 3.17 6.20
C GLY A 568 12.30 4.52 5.63
N LYS A 569 11.06 4.68 5.16
CA LYS A 569 10.58 5.91 4.49
C LYS A 569 10.77 7.18 5.33
N PRO A 570 10.46 7.24 6.64
CA PRO A 570 10.69 8.42 7.46
C PRO A 570 12.17 8.81 7.57
N LEU A 571 13.08 7.82 7.59
CA LEU A 571 14.52 8.05 7.63
C LEU A 571 15.05 8.67 6.32
N GLN A 572 14.34 8.47 5.20
CA GLN A 572 14.68 9.08 3.91
C GLN A 572 14.25 10.56 3.79
N PHE A 573 13.38 11.03 4.68
CA PHE A 573 12.91 12.42 4.73
C PHE A 573 13.35 13.16 6.01
N GLY A 574 14.10 12.49 6.89
CA GLY A 574 14.63 13.08 8.10
C GLY A 574 15.69 14.18 7.84
N PRO A 575 15.92 15.08 8.81
CA PRO A 575 16.81 16.23 8.66
C PRO A 575 18.30 15.85 8.53
N ALA A 576 18.70 14.65 8.98
CA ALA A 576 20.08 14.18 8.94
C ALA A 576 20.44 13.59 7.55
N VAL A 577 21.22 14.35 6.77
CA VAL A 577 21.65 13.98 5.40
C VAL A 577 22.36 12.62 5.33
N ARG A 578 23.14 12.25 6.36
CA ARG A 578 23.87 10.98 6.42
C ARG A 578 22.92 9.78 6.57
N SER A 579 21.95 9.88 7.49
CA SER A 579 20.90 8.88 7.68
C SER A 579 20.03 8.71 6.43
N ARG A 580 19.73 9.82 5.74
CA ARG A 580 18.93 9.82 4.49
C ARG A 580 19.61 9.04 3.36
N ARG A 581 20.89 9.29 3.11
CA ARG A 581 21.65 8.60 2.05
C ARG A 581 21.85 7.12 2.37
N GLY A 582 22.13 6.78 3.63
CA GLY A 582 22.26 5.40 4.09
C GLY A 582 20.97 4.59 3.89
N ALA A 583 19.84 5.11 4.39
CA ALA A 583 18.54 4.44 4.23
C ALA A 583 18.13 4.27 2.76
N GLN A 584 18.33 5.28 1.92
CA GLN A 584 18.04 5.19 0.48
C GLN A 584 18.92 4.15 -0.23
N ARG A 585 20.19 4.01 0.16
CA ARG A 585 21.11 3.03 -0.41
C ARG A 585 20.73 1.61 -0.01
N LEU A 586 20.50 1.38 1.28
CA LEU A 586 20.09 0.08 1.79
C LEU A 586 18.80 -0.37 1.12
N VAL A 587 17.77 0.47 1.06
CA VAL A 587 16.51 0.14 0.35
C VAL A 587 16.73 -0.21 -1.12
N ARG A 588 17.64 0.48 -1.83
CA ARG A 588 17.98 0.11 -3.22
C ARG A 588 18.68 -1.23 -3.29
N GLY A 589 19.58 -1.51 -2.35
CA GLY A 589 20.27 -2.78 -2.21
C GLY A 589 19.31 -3.94 -1.96
N LEU A 590 18.40 -3.80 -0.99
CA LEU A 590 17.37 -4.80 -0.70
C LEU A 590 16.50 -5.08 -1.92
N ARG A 591 16.04 -4.05 -2.65
CA ARG A 591 15.30 -4.24 -3.93
C ARG A 591 16.11 -4.95 -5.01
N ALA A 592 17.43 -4.78 -5.04
CA ALA A 592 18.30 -5.49 -5.98
C ALA A 592 18.55 -6.94 -5.55
N GLY A 593 18.76 -7.17 -4.25
CA GLY A 593 18.86 -8.51 -3.66
C GLY A 593 17.59 -9.31 -3.88
N ASN A 594 16.42 -8.71 -3.64
CA ASN A 594 15.11 -9.33 -3.85
C ASN A 594 14.91 -9.89 -5.26
N ARG A 595 15.28 -9.11 -6.29
CA ARG A 595 15.24 -9.59 -7.69
C ARG A 595 16.15 -10.79 -7.94
N SER A 596 17.28 -10.85 -7.25
CA SER A 596 18.21 -11.97 -7.34
C SER A 596 17.68 -13.19 -6.58
N ALA A 597 17.00 -12.98 -5.44
CA ALA A 597 16.26 -14.03 -4.72
C ALA A 597 15.13 -14.61 -5.59
N HIS A 598 14.34 -13.78 -6.29
CA HIS A 598 13.34 -14.24 -7.27
C HIS A 598 13.95 -15.09 -8.40
N ALA A 599 15.17 -14.77 -8.83
CA ALA A 599 15.88 -15.56 -9.83
C ALA A 599 16.31 -16.93 -9.27
N LEU A 600 16.67 -16.99 -7.99
CA LEU A 600 17.01 -18.23 -7.30
C LEU A 600 15.76 -19.09 -7.04
N ALA A 601 14.69 -18.51 -6.50
CA ALA A 601 13.42 -19.20 -6.29
C ALA A 601 12.89 -19.80 -7.60
N ARG A 602 13.04 -19.08 -8.73
CA ARG A 602 12.72 -19.60 -10.06
C ARG A 602 13.58 -20.79 -10.47
N ALA A 603 14.88 -20.77 -10.15
CA ALA A 603 15.72 -21.93 -10.39
C ALA A 603 15.20 -23.13 -9.60
N GLY A 604 14.84 -22.94 -8.33
CA GLY A 604 14.21 -23.95 -7.48
C GLY A 604 12.88 -24.48 -8.05
N VAL A 605 11.93 -23.61 -8.40
CA VAL A 605 10.63 -24.03 -8.97
C VAL A 605 10.80 -24.78 -10.29
N ASN A 606 11.74 -24.39 -11.15
CA ASN A 606 12.01 -25.12 -12.38
C ASN A 606 12.67 -26.48 -12.11
N ALA A 607 13.51 -26.60 -11.09
CA ALA A 607 14.10 -27.87 -10.68
C ALA A 607 13.04 -28.81 -10.07
N ALA A 608 12.14 -28.28 -9.23
CA ALA A 608 11.01 -29.03 -8.68
C ALA A 608 10.11 -29.63 -9.78
N ARG A 609 9.99 -28.96 -10.94
CA ARG A 609 9.23 -29.46 -12.11
C ARG A 609 10.08 -30.29 -13.09
N ALA A 610 11.39 -30.37 -12.90
CA ALA A 610 12.27 -31.14 -13.76
C ALA A 610 12.26 -32.63 -13.38
N ASP A 611 12.67 -33.48 -14.32
CA ASP A 611 12.84 -34.91 -14.06
C ASP A 611 13.86 -35.12 -12.92
N PRO A 612 13.55 -35.94 -11.89
CA PRO A 612 14.49 -36.29 -10.82
C PRO A 612 15.88 -36.73 -11.31
N ALA A 613 15.97 -37.31 -12.52
CA ALA A 613 17.24 -37.71 -13.14
C ALA A 613 18.15 -36.53 -13.53
N THR A 614 17.65 -35.29 -13.48
CA THR A 614 18.43 -34.06 -13.78
C THR A 614 19.20 -33.51 -12.57
N ALA A 615 19.26 -34.26 -11.47
CA ALA A 615 20.00 -33.88 -10.27
C ALA A 615 21.47 -33.55 -10.58
N PRO A 616 22.04 -32.51 -9.92
CA PRO A 616 23.44 -32.16 -10.11
C PRO A 616 24.37 -33.27 -9.60
N SER A 617 25.59 -33.34 -10.16
CA SER A 617 26.62 -34.24 -9.63
C SER A 617 26.93 -33.90 -8.17
N GLU A 618 27.37 -34.89 -7.38
CA GLU A 618 27.68 -34.72 -5.95
C GLU A 618 28.69 -33.58 -5.70
N SER A 619 29.71 -33.46 -6.55
CA SER A 619 30.69 -32.36 -6.49
C SER A 619 30.05 -30.98 -6.71
N THR A 620 29.11 -30.87 -7.66
CA THR A 620 28.37 -29.63 -7.95
C THR A 620 27.38 -29.32 -6.84
N ALA A 621 26.75 -30.34 -6.26
CA ALA A 621 25.86 -30.20 -5.12
C ALA A 621 26.58 -29.63 -3.89
N ILE A 622 27.76 -30.16 -3.56
CA ILE A 622 28.61 -29.66 -2.47
C ILE A 622 29.05 -28.22 -2.74
N ALA A 623 29.50 -27.92 -3.96
CA ALA A 623 29.90 -26.57 -4.34
C ALA A 623 28.74 -25.57 -4.23
N LEU A 624 27.54 -25.97 -4.64
CA LEU A 624 26.34 -25.14 -4.59
C LEU A 624 25.90 -24.87 -3.14
N ARG A 625 25.95 -25.87 -2.25
CA ARG A 625 25.70 -25.69 -0.81
C ARG A 625 26.69 -24.70 -0.19
N ARG A 626 27.99 -24.88 -0.43
CA ARG A 626 29.00 -23.94 0.08
C ARG A 626 28.78 -22.51 -0.41
N ALA A 627 28.38 -22.34 -1.68
CA ALA A 627 28.06 -21.03 -2.21
C ALA A 627 26.82 -20.41 -1.54
N ALA A 628 25.80 -21.22 -1.24
CA ALA A 628 24.62 -20.78 -0.50
C ALA A 628 24.98 -20.39 0.93
N ASP A 629 25.68 -21.26 1.66
CA ASP A 629 26.17 -21.03 3.03
C ASP A 629 26.96 -19.71 3.10
N HIS A 630 27.83 -19.47 2.12
CA HIS A 630 28.60 -18.23 2.04
C HIS A 630 27.73 -16.98 1.87
N VAL A 631 26.70 -17.05 1.02
CA VAL A 631 25.76 -15.92 0.86
C VAL A 631 24.97 -15.70 2.15
N CYS A 632 24.54 -16.77 2.82
CA CYS A 632 23.85 -16.70 4.12
C CYS A 632 24.76 -16.08 5.21
N ASP A 633 26.05 -16.42 5.23
CA ASP A 633 27.04 -15.78 6.11
C ASP A 633 27.20 -14.27 5.81
N THR A 634 27.21 -13.89 4.53
CA THR A 634 27.23 -12.49 4.11
C THR A 634 25.96 -11.77 4.57
N VAL A 635 24.78 -12.39 4.43
CA VAL A 635 23.50 -11.87 4.96
C VAL A 635 23.59 -11.65 6.47
N ALA A 636 24.05 -12.65 7.25
CA ALA A 636 24.23 -12.53 8.69
C ALA A 636 25.25 -11.44 9.09
N GLY A 637 26.27 -11.21 8.27
CA GLY A 637 27.21 -10.09 8.41
C GLY A 637 26.53 -8.72 8.23
N VAL A 638 25.70 -8.58 7.19
CA VAL A 638 24.93 -7.36 6.90
C VAL A 638 23.92 -7.08 8.03
N THR A 639 23.21 -8.09 8.51
CA THR A 639 22.24 -7.97 9.62
C THR A 639 22.92 -7.43 10.87
N ARG A 640 24.08 -7.98 11.25
CA ARG A 640 24.87 -7.50 12.40
C ARG A 640 25.36 -6.07 12.22
N MET A 641 25.82 -5.69 11.02
CA MET A 641 26.26 -4.32 10.73
C MET A 641 25.12 -3.30 10.87
N ILE A 642 23.92 -3.64 10.39
CA ILE A 642 22.74 -2.79 10.49
C ILE A 642 22.32 -2.62 11.97
N ALA A 643 22.36 -3.71 12.74
CA ALA A 643 22.07 -3.68 14.17
C ALA A 643 23.09 -2.85 14.96
N ALA A 644 24.39 -3.10 14.79
CA ALA A 644 25.48 -2.44 15.52
C ALA A 644 25.64 -0.95 15.16
N GLY A 645 25.18 -0.52 13.98
CA GLY A 645 25.27 0.87 13.54
C GLY A 645 26.67 1.36 13.19
N ASP A 646 27.65 0.46 13.21
CA ASP A 646 29.03 0.72 12.83
C ASP A 646 29.40 -0.09 11.58
N ALA A 647 30.00 0.61 10.63
CA ALA A 647 30.61 0.05 9.44
C ALA A 647 31.98 -0.56 9.81
N GLY A 648 31.95 -1.72 10.46
CA GLY A 648 33.13 -2.57 10.55
C GLY A 648 33.43 -3.12 9.16
N ALA A 649 34.51 -2.63 8.54
CA ALA A 649 34.98 -3.07 7.24
C ALA A 649 35.09 -4.60 7.20
N GLN A 650 34.28 -5.25 6.35
CA GLN A 650 34.51 -6.65 6.02
C GLN A 650 35.79 -6.80 5.21
N ASP A 651 36.58 -7.77 5.62
CA ASP A 651 37.86 -8.14 5.04
C ASP A 651 37.67 -8.61 3.57
N LYS A 652 38.56 -8.18 2.68
CA LYS A 652 38.51 -8.38 1.21
C LYS A 652 38.75 -9.84 0.79
N ALA A 653 38.52 -10.81 1.66
CA ALA A 653 38.91 -12.21 1.46
C ALA A 653 37.87 -13.07 0.69
N ALA A 654 36.63 -12.58 0.49
CA ALA A 654 35.51 -13.44 0.07
C ALA A 654 35.29 -13.60 -1.45
N THR A 655 35.86 -12.74 -2.30
CA THR A 655 35.58 -12.74 -3.77
C THR A 655 36.07 -14.02 -4.50
N ASN A 656 36.82 -14.90 -3.82
CA ASN A 656 37.43 -16.08 -4.43
C ASN A 656 36.53 -17.33 -4.45
N VAL A 657 35.53 -17.48 -3.56
CA VAL A 657 34.76 -18.74 -3.44
C VAL A 657 33.80 -18.94 -4.62
N ILE A 658 33.11 -17.88 -5.06
CA ILE A 658 32.16 -17.96 -6.19
C ILE A 658 32.90 -18.05 -7.53
N ALA A 659 34.08 -17.43 -7.63
CA ALA A 659 34.96 -17.59 -8.78
C ALA A 659 35.46 -19.03 -8.93
N GLU A 660 35.70 -19.72 -7.81
CA GLU A 660 36.09 -21.14 -7.77
C GLU A 660 34.95 -22.06 -8.26
N VAL A 661 33.69 -21.79 -7.88
CA VAL A 661 32.51 -22.52 -8.39
C VAL A 661 32.27 -22.29 -9.88
N MET A 662 32.54 -21.07 -10.39
CA MET A 662 32.50 -20.80 -11.83
C MET A 662 33.70 -21.38 -12.60
N ALA A 663 34.83 -21.62 -11.93
CA ALA A 663 36.02 -22.24 -12.51
C ALA A 663 35.93 -23.78 -12.59
N THR A 664 35.07 -24.43 -11.79
CA THR A 664 34.73 -25.85 -11.95
C THR A 664 34.06 -26.07 -13.32
N SER A 665 34.84 -26.65 -14.22
CA SER A 665 34.50 -26.88 -15.62
C SER A 665 33.42 -27.96 -15.70
N GLY A 666 32.16 -27.58 -15.93
CA GLY A 666 31.08 -28.55 -16.17
C GLY A 666 29.69 -28.21 -15.65
N ILE A 667 29.34 -26.95 -15.37
CA ILE A 667 27.97 -26.62 -14.88
C ILE A 667 26.93 -26.91 -15.99
N PRO A 668 26.01 -27.88 -15.80
CA PRO A 668 25.00 -28.20 -16.80
C PRO A 668 24.07 -27.00 -17.07
N PRO A 669 23.63 -26.79 -18.32
CA PRO A 669 22.60 -25.78 -18.61
C PRO A 669 21.30 -26.15 -17.89
N GLY A 670 20.60 -25.15 -17.34
CA GLY A 670 19.34 -25.39 -16.62
C GLY A 670 19.29 -24.72 -15.24
N PRO A 671 18.48 -25.27 -14.31
CA PRO A 671 18.26 -24.70 -12.97
C PRO A 671 19.54 -24.43 -12.18
N VAL A 672 20.52 -25.35 -12.23
CA VAL A 672 21.80 -25.24 -11.51
C VAL A 672 22.57 -23.99 -11.91
N ARG A 673 22.71 -23.72 -13.21
CA ARG A 673 23.40 -22.52 -13.71
C ARG A 673 22.66 -21.23 -13.34
N ALA A 674 21.33 -21.27 -13.33
CA ALA A 674 20.53 -20.13 -12.92
C ALA A 674 20.71 -19.83 -11.43
N ALA A 675 20.74 -20.86 -10.58
CA ALA A 675 20.99 -20.73 -9.14
C ALA A 675 22.38 -20.14 -8.86
N VAL A 676 23.43 -20.62 -9.51
CA VAL A 676 24.81 -20.07 -9.35
C VAL A 676 24.86 -18.59 -9.72
N ARG A 677 24.22 -18.18 -10.82
CA ARG A 677 24.17 -16.75 -11.21
C ARG A 677 23.37 -15.92 -10.21
N ALA A 678 22.27 -16.46 -9.69
CA ALA A 678 21.44 -15.78 -8.71
C ALA A 678 22.19 -15.56 -7.39
N LEU A 679 22.89 -16.59 -6.88
CA LEU A 679 23.75 -16.50 -5.70
C LEU A 679 24.89 -15.48 -5.89
N ASN A 680 25.57 -15.50 -7.05
CA ASN A 680 26.63 -14.53 -7.34
C ASN A 680 26.10 -13.08 -7.37
N ASN A 681 24.91 -12.87 -7.96
CA ASN A 681 24.29 -11.55 -7.96
C ASN A 681 23.84 -11.13 -6.56
N LEU A 682 23.29 -12.05 -5.76
CA LEU A 682 22.94 -11.81 -4.36
C LEU A 682 24.18 -11.35 -3.58
N ASP A 683 25.25 -12.13 -3.61
CA ASP A 683 26.51 -11.82 -2.93
C ASP A 683 27.05 -10.44 -3.34
N ARG A 684 27.09 -10.15 -4.64
CA ARG A 684 27.55 -8.86 -5.15
C ARG A 684 26.66 -7.72 -4.65
N THR A 685 25.33 -7.89 -4.66
CA THR A 685 24.41 -6.85 -4.18
C THR A 685 24.55 -6.60 -2.69
N LEU A 686 24.75 -7.64 -1.87
CA LEU A 686 24.96 -7.54 -0.44
C LEU A 686 26.32 -6.89 -0.13
N THR A 687 27.37 -7.24 -0.88
CA THR A 687 28.70 -6.65 -0.76
C THR A 687 28.75 -5.18 -1.23
N GLU A 688 27.96 -4.81 -2.24
CA GLU A 688 27.79 -3.40 -2.62
C GLU A 688 27.07 -2.59 -1.54
N VAL A 689 26.16 -3.24 -0.78
CA VAL A 689 25.52 -2.63 0.38
C VAL A 689 26.52 -2.44 1.51
N THR A 690 27.45 -3.36 1.77
CA THR A 690 28.45 -3.23 2.85
C THR A 690 29.60 -2.28 2.51
N SER A 691 30.14 -2.32 1.28
CA SER A 691 31.35 -1.57 0.88
C SER A 691 31.17 -0.05 0.73
N ARG A 692 29.93 0.46 0.81
CA ARG A 692 29.60 1.89 0.61
C ARG A 692 28.75 2.49 1.73
N VAL A 693 28.67 1.82 2.89
CA VAL A 693 28.17 2.38 4.17
C VAL A 693 29.29 3.19 4.81
#